data_AF-S9VIT6-F1
#
_entry.id   AF-S9VIT6-F1
#
_cell.length_a   1.000
_cell.length_b   1.000
_cell.length_c   1.000
_cell.angle_alpha   90.00
_cell.angle_beta   90.00
_cell.angle_gamma   90.00
#
_symmetry.space_group_name_H-M   'P 1'
#
loop_
_entity.id
_entity.type
_entity.pdbx_description
1 polymer ?
#
loop_
_entity_poly.entity_id
_entity_poly.type
_entity_poly.pdbx_seq_one_letter_code
_entity_poly.pdbx_strand_id
1 'polypeptide(L)'
;MNRHQKFFAELEHTLDEEEYYDEEDYEEEYEEEYYNEEGEEYYDPEAAAAEARHAKVVNPHTCISPEVDADFELLDAMLPVLHQEWKEKAPRELPLMEIAAVEALRHAEYDVNSAVDYALERRLEGKKGQVKKALHVTGCASKHDESQRSNTEAATNDVSEAQGPSTLALGTSANAPKKSTKRAKGLEGLMPDASKPDCTFVIAGHVDSGKSTTLGHLLLLLGKVSMEDVSRNEQEAHGTNKESFKYAWLLDQSEEERRRGVTIDSGSQCFETAHRRVHILDAPGHKDYVLSMMSSATQADAALLVINASTSEFETGFAHGTRDHLLVLKTLGIGSIIVAVNKMDSVNYSKDRYNYIIQQLKLLFKELRIKESCIVGYCPVSGMSGVNLCELMPLQTPWYDGPCLIDLLDRCPLESRLLEAPLRLSLQDVQGSSLYAKVESGKLLKGDTLHFVPCDVKVAVRQIVKPTVGGVVQAAFAGEPVEISTNSNLVGLYPGCVGSLQGESACRAARRFEAHVQTFPTLQKAVIPGASFMMVAHALTVPVKVTLLVSKMKPSDGSWSKGMVKCVPAGAQAIVQLQAGAEGCLGKLRGLSGTRALHPSAGRRNGCWRISEECHCRLKTTNNDGTWSSAAGLIVFFFLITPQIITIPYEYE
;
A
#
# COMPACT_ATOMS: atom_id res chain seq x y z
N MET A 1 3.49 59.88 9.64
CA MET A 1 3.10 59.34 8.32
C MET A 1 4.28 58.95 7.41
N ASN A 2 5.56 59.28 7.69
CA ASN A 2 6.70 58.87 6.85
C ASN A 2 7.71 57.97 7.58
N ARG A 3 7.30 56.76 7.98
CA ARG A 3 8.23 55.70 8.42
C ARG A 3 7.83 54.30 7.96
N HIS A 4 6.55 54.06 7.66
CA HIS A 4 6.10 52.80 7.07
C HIS A 4 6.42 52.68 5.57
N GLN A 5 6.34 53.76 4.79
CA GLN A 5 6.67 53.71 3.36
C GLN A 5 8.15 53.46 3.07
N LYS A 6 9.06 53.90 3.94
CA LYS A 6 10.50 53.68 3.75
C LYS A 6 10.93 52.22 3.97
N PHE A 7 10.21 51.49 4.83
CA PHE A 7 10.43 50.06 5.07
C PHE A 7 9.92 49.19 3.92
N PHE A 8 8.83 49.59 3.25
CA PHE A 8 8.33 48.86 2.08
C PHE A 8 9.13 49.17 0.81
N ALA A 9 9.62 50.40 0.64
CA ALA A 9 10.48 50.76 -0.50
C ALA A 9 11.90 50.14 -0.44
N GLU A 10 12.43 49.85 0.76
CA GLU A 10 13.71 49.13 0.92
C GLU A 10 13.56 47.60 0.74
N LEU A 11 12.34 47.06 0.77
CA LEU A 11 12.06 45.63 0.53
C LEU A 11 11.81 45.32 -0.95
N GLU A 12 11.32 46.30 -1.72
CA GLU A 12 11.12 46.21 -3.17
C GLU A 12 12.46 46.13 -3.93
N HIS A 13 13.54 46.72 -3.40
CA HIS A 13 14.85 46.77 -4.08
C HIS A 13 15.80 45.60 -3.76
N THR A 14 15.35 44.60 -2.99
CA THR A 14 16.11 43.38 -2.66
C THR A 14 15.42 42.09 -3.12
N LEU A 15 14.44 42.21 -4.02
CA LEU A 15 13.76 41.07 -4.64
C LEU A 15 13.92 41.01 -6.17
N ASP A 16 14.76 41.87 -6.74
CA ASP A 16 15.11 41.85 -8.17
C ASP A 16 16.55 41.32 -8.33
N GLU A 17 16.75 40.03 -8.08
CA GLU A 17 17.90 39.22 -8.56
C GLU A 17 17.76 37.77 -8.05
N GLU A 18 16.67 37.09 -8.40
CA GLU A 18 16.69 35.64 -8.55
C GLU A 18 16.35 35.35 -10.02
N GLU A 19 17.30 34.76 -10.73
CA GLU A 19 17.22 34.37 -12.14
C GLU A 19 15.92 33.58 -12.38
N TYR A 20 14.98 34.22 -13.07
CA TYR A 20 13.90 33.55 -13.78
C TYR A 20 14.57 32.64 -14.81
N TYR A 21 14.53 31.32 -14.59
CA TYR A 21 14.59 30.39 -15.71
C TYR A 21 13.22 30.47 -16.37
N ASP A 22 13.17 31.07 -17.56
CA ASP A 22 11.97 31.09 -18.39
C ASP A 22 11.51 29.65 -18.65
N GLU A 23 10.25 29.35 -18.30
CA GLU A 23 9.55 28.10 -18.62
C GLU A 23 9.12 28.04 -20.11
N GLU A 24 9.91 28.60 -21.03
CA GLU A 24 9.63 28.62 -22.48
C GLU A 24 10.42 27.57 -23.30
N ASP A 25 11.25 26.73 -22.68
CA ASP A 25 11.96 25.64 -23.39
C ASP A 25 11.19 24.29 -23.43
N TYR A 26 9.85 24.35 -23.43
CA TYR A 26 9.01 23.22 -23.84
C TYR A 26 8.39 23.51 -25.22
N GLU A 27 9.23 23.82 -26.21
CA GLU A 27 8.91 23.49 -27.59
C GLU A 27 9.56 22.16 -27.95
N GLU A 28 8.72 21.26 -28.44
CA GLU A 28 9.08 19.98 -29.03
C GLU A 28 10.15 20.21 -30.11
N GLU A 29 11.39 19.77 -29.87
CA GLU A 29 12.33 19.45 -30.95
C GLU A 29 11.71 18.28 -31.73
N TYR A 30 10.83 18.60 -32.68
CA TYR A 30 10.57 17.73 -33.81
C TYR A 30 11.87 17.62 -34.60
N GLU A 31 12.29 16.40 -34.85
CA GLU A 31 13.28 16.10 -35.89
C GLU A 31 12.78 16.72 -37.20
N GLU A 32 13.43 17.79 -37.66
CA GLU A 32 13.23 18.33 -39.01
C GLU A 32 13.70 17.27 -40.02
N GLU A 33 12.77 16.48 -40.53
CA GLU A 33 13.00 15.63 -41.69
C GLU A 33 13.11 16.49 -42.97
N TYR A 34 14.13 16.18 -43.76
CA TYR A 34 14.57 16.93 -44.94
C TYR A 34 13.54 16.91 -46.08
N TYR A 35 12.90 18.07 -46.33
CA TYR A 35 12.21 18.36 -47.59
C TYR A 35 13.03 19.31 -48.46
N ASN A 36 13.10 19.04 -49.76
CA ASN A 36 13.71 19.96 -50.72
C ASN A 36 12.74 21.11 -51.04
N GLU A 37 13.22 22.21 -51.65
CA GLU A 37 12.46 23.46 -51.92
C GLU A 37 11.17 23.30 -52.76
N GLU A 38 10.85 22.10 -53.24
CA GLU A 38 9.61 21.77 -53.96
C GLU A 38 8.65 20.83 -53.19
N GLY A 39 8.98 20.44 -51.95
CA GLY A 39 8.07 19.71 -51.05
C GLY A 39 7.91 18.20 -51.32
N GLU A 40 8.87 17.55 -51.99
CA GLU A 40 8.95 16.10 -52.11
C GLU A 40 10.06 15.52 -51.22
N GLU A 41 9.78 14.36 -50.62
CA GLU A 41 10.62 13.61 -49.68
C GLU A 41 11.92 13.10 -50.37
N TYR A 42 13.10 13.41 -49.82
CA TYR A 42 14.38 12.94 -50.38
C TYR A 42 14.67 11.50 -49.92
N TYR A 43 14.51 10.54 -50.84
CA TYR A 43 14.88 9.13 -50.62
C TYR A 43 16.34 8.90 -51.01
N ASP A 44 17.22 8.62 -50.04
CA ASP A 44 18.60 8.17 -50.29
C ASP A 44 18.66 6.63 -50.40
N PRO A 45 18.78 6.08 -51.62
CA PRO A 45 18.79 4.63 -51.83
C PRO A 45 20.06 3.95 -51.31
N GLU A 46 21.17 4.68 -51.07
CA GLU A 46 22.38 4.09 -50.49
C GLU A 46 22.29 3.96 -48.95
N ALA A 47 21.64 4.90 -48.27
CA ALA A 47 21.36 4.83 -46.84
C ALA A 47 20.34 3.71 -46.51
N ALA A 48 19.25 3.60 -47.29
CA ALA A 48 18.27 2.53 -47.13
C ALA A 48 18.86 1.14 -47.44
N ALA A 49 19.82 1.05 -48.38
CA ALA A 49 20.54 -0.20 -48.66
C ALA A 49 21.58 -0.55 -47.58
N ALA A 50 22.08 0.43 -46.82
CA ALA A 50 22.94 0.21 -45.67
C ALA A 50 22.14 -0.24 -44.44
N GLU A 51 20.96 0.35 -44.18
CA GLU A 51 20.04 -0.07 -43.12
C GLU A 51 19.39 -1.44 -43.40
N ALA A 52 19.04 -1.73 -44.67
CA ALA A 52 18.53 -3.04 -45.07
C ALA A 52 19.56 -4.18 -44.96
N ARG A 53 20.86 -3.86 -44.81
CA ARG A 53 21.92 -4.83 -44.51
C ARG A 53 22.11 -5.06 -43.01
N HIS A 54 21.46 -4.30 -42.14
CA HIS A 54 21.56 -4.43 -40.67
C HIS A 54 20.23 -4.71 -39.94
N ALA A 55 19.10 -4.78 -40.65
CA ALA A 55 17.83 -5.20 -40.08
C ALA A 55 17.34 -6.54 -40.68
N LYS A 56 17.80 -7.66 -40.12
CA LYS A 56 16.99 -8.88 -40.04
C LYS A 56 16.54 -9.03 -38.60
N VAL A 57 15.27 -8.68 -38.39
CA VAL A 57 14.60 -8.67 -37.09
C VAL A 57 14.63 -10.06 -36.45
N VAL A 58 15.31 -10.19 -35.31
CA VAL A 58 15.15 -11.27 -34.34
C VAL A 58 14.16 -10.80 -33.27
N ASN A 59 13.18 -11.64 -32.94
CA ASN A 59 12.12 -11.35 -31.98
C ASN A 59 12.71 -11.08 -30.58
N PRO A 60 12.48 -9.93 -29.93
CA PRO A 60 13.11 -9.54 -28.66
C PRO A 60 12.56 -10.31 -27.42
N HIS A 61 11.72 -11.32 -27.62
CA HIS A 61 11.07 -12.10 -26.56
C HIS A 61 11.53 -13.55 -26.44
N THR A 62 12.45 -14.01 -27.29
CA THR A 62 13.04 -15.36 -27.19
C THR A 62 14.47 -15.26 -26.66
N CYS A 63 14.83 -16.16 -25.74
CA CYS A 63 16.18 -16.20 -25.17
C CYS A 63 17.19 -16.88 -26.10
N ILE A 64 16.71 -17.32 -27.26
CA ILE A 64 17.45 -18.02 -28.31
C ILE A 64 17.44 -17.18 -29.58
N SER A 65 18.59 -17.08 -30.25
CA SER A 65 18.75 -16.37 -31.52
C SER A 65 19.49 -17.26 -32.52
N PRO A 66 19.06 -17.32 -33.80
CA PRO A 66 19.76 -18.07 -34.84
C PRO A 66 21.17 -17.52 -35.13
N GLU A 67 21.48 -16.29 -34.68
CA GLU A 67 22.80 -15.66 -34.86
C GLU A 67 23.77 -15.94 -33.70
N VAL A 68 23.24 -16.25 -32.51
CA VAL A 68 24.03 -16.41 -31.27
C VAL A 68 24.11 -17.87 -30.84
N ASP A 69 23.03 -18.63 -31.02
CA ASP A 69 22.89 -19.99 -30.53
C ASP A 69 23.09 -20.99 -31.67
N ALA A 70 24.23 -21.70 -31.64
CA ALA A 70 24.57 -22.71 -32.64
C ALA A 70 23.57 -23.90 -32.68
N ASP A 71 22.79 -24.06 -31.62
CA ASP A 71 21.76 -25.07 -31.40
C ASP A 71 20.32 -24.54 -31.55
N PHE A 72 20.13 -23.36 -32.17
CA PHE A 72 18.83 -22.69 -32.30
C PHE A 72 17.72 -23.58 -32.85
N GLU A 73 17.94 -24.28 -33.97
CA GLU A 73 16.93 -25.15 -34.59
C GLU A 73 16.46 -26.27 -33.65
N LEU A 74 17.36 -26.77 -32.80
CA LEU A 74 17.05 -27.82 -31.84
C LEU A 74 16.31 -27.26 -30.62
N LEU A 75 16.68 -26.06 -30.16
CA LEU A 75 16.01 -25.38 -29.06
C LEU A 75 14.58 -24.95 -29.43
N ASP A 76 14.39 -24.39 -30.62
CA ASP A 76 13.07 -23.95 -31.12
C ASP A 76 12.08 -25.14 -31.19
N ALA A 77 12.57 -26.32 -31.59
CA ALA A 77 11.77 -27.54 -31.63
C ALA A 77 11.47 -28.15 -30.25
N MET A 78 12.42 -28.08 -29.31
CA MET A 78 12.36 -28.83 -28.03
C MET A 78 11.77 -28.02 -26.87
N LEU A 79 11.88 -26.69 -26.87
CA LEU A 79 11.36 -25.82 -25.82
C LEU A 79 9.84 -25.98 -25.59
N PRO A 80 8.98 -26.01 -26.63
CA PRO A 80 7.54 -26.24 -26.44
C PRO A 80 7.24 -27.60 -25.80
N VAL A 81 7.98 -28.64 -26.20
CA VAL A 81 7.82 -30.00 -25.68
C VAL A 81 8.23 -30.08 -24.22
N LEU A 82 9.32 -29.42 -23.84
CA LEU A 82 9.77 -29.35 -22.44
C LEU A 82 8.78 -28.60 -21.56
N HIS A 83 8.24 -27.47 -22.02
CA HIS A 83 7.23 -26.72 -21.25
C HIS A 83 5.95 -27.52 -21.04
N GLN A 84 5.56 -28.36 -22.01
CA GLN A 84 4.43 -29.27 -21.87
C GLN A 84 4.71 -30.37 -20.83
N GLU A 85 5.84 -31.06 -20.92
CA GLU A 85 6.25 -32.10 -19.96
C GLU A 85 6.44 -31.56 -18.53
N TRP A 86 6.97 -30.34 -18.40
CA TRP A 86 7.11 -29.65 -17.12
C TRP A 86 5.75 -29.44 -16.44
N LYS A 87 4.73 -29.01 -17.21
CA LYS A 87 3.37 -28.79 -16.72
C LYS A 87 2.71 -30.07 -16.23
N GLU A 88 3.02 -31.21 -16.86
CA GLU A 88 2.49 -32.52 -16.49
C GLU A 88 3.18 -33.11 -15.26
N LYS A 89 4.52 -33.06 -15.19
CA LYS A 89 5.30 -33.67 -14.10
C LYS A 89 5.39 -32.81 -12.85
N ALA A 90 5.32 -31.49 -12.96
CA ALA A 90 5.47 -30.55 -11.85
C ALA A 90 4.33 -29.54 -11.73
N PRO A 91 3.05 -29.97 -11.63
CA PRO A 91 1.88 -29.07 -11.68
C PRO A 91 1.75 -28.10 -10.50
N ARG A 92 2.56 -28.28 -9.45
CA ARG A 92 2.58 -27.44 -8.25
C ARG A 92 3.76 -26.47 -8.19
N GLU A 93 4.72 -26.61 -9.11
CA GLU A 93 5.87 -25.71 -9.21
C GLU A 93 5.56 -24.60 -10.22
N LEU A 94 6.28 -23.46 -10.12
CA LEU A 94 6.12 -22.36 -11.07
C LEU A 94 6.48 -22.81 -12.50
N PRO A 95 5.95 -22.16 -13.55
CA PRO A 95 6.41 -22.39 -14.92
C PRO A 95 7.93 -22.25 -15.02
N LEU A 96 8.53 -23.00 -15.94
CA LEU A 96 9.96 -22.91 -16.19
C LEU A 96 10.23 -21.70 -17.10
N MET A 97 11.10 -20.79 -16.67
CA MET A 97 11.52 -19.66 -17.51
C MET A 97 12.34 -20.19 -18.70
N GLU A 98 12.23 -19.55 -19.87
CA GLU A 98 12.85 -20.02 -21.11
C GLU A 98 14.37 -20.17 -20.99
N ILE A 99 15.06 -19.26 -20.28
CA ILE A 99 16.51 -19.36 -20.02
C ILE A 99 16.85 -20.65 -19.23
N ALA A 100 16.05 -20.97 -18.20
CA ALA A 100 16.26 -22.17 -17.40
C ALA A 100 15.91 -23.44 -18.19
N ALA A 101 14.92 -23.37 -19.09
CA ALA A 101 14.58 -24.44 -20.01
C ALA A 101 15.71 -24.71 -21.01
N VAL A 102 16.31 -23.65 -21.58
CA VAL A 102 17.48 -23.75 -22.47
C VAL A 102 18.69 -24.32 -21.73
N GLU A 103 18.98 -23.84 -20.51
CA GLU A 103 20.07 -24.37 -19.68
C GLU A 103 19.85 -25.86 -19.36
N ALA A 104 18.62 -26.25 -19.02
CA ALA A 104 18.27 -27.64 -18.72
C ALA A 104 18.39 -28.55 -19.94
N LEU A 105 17.93 -28.10 -21.12
CA LEU A 105 18.09 -28.84 -22.38
C LEU A 105 19.55 -29.02 -22.74
N ARG A 106 20.37 -27.97 -22.65
CA ARG A 106 21.81 -28.05 -22.94
C ARG A 106 22.53 -28.99 -21.98
N HIS A 107 22.18 -28.96 -20.69
CA HIS A 107 22.78 -29.84 -19.69
C HIS A 107 22.36 -31.31 -19.89
N ALA A 108 21.14 -31.55 -20.36
CA ALA A 108 20.60 -32.88 -20.59
C ALA A 108 20.84 -33.42 -22.00
N GLU A 109 21.73 -32.80 -22.79
CA GLU A 109 21.98 -33.17 -24.19
C GLU A 109 20.68 -33.24 -25.03
N TYR A 110 19.75 -32.34 -24.75
CA TYR A 110 18.42 -32.20 -25.37
C TYR A 110 17.45 -33.37 -25.14
N ASP A 111 17.70 -34.22 -24.13
CA ASP A 111 16.70 -35.16 -23.62
C ASP A 111 15.70 -34.44 -22.70
N VAL A 112 14.43 -34.37 -23.12
CA VAL A 112 13.39 -33.61 -22.42
C VAL A 112 13.12 -34.16 -21.01
N ASN A 113 13.14 -35.49 -20.83
CA ASN A 113 12.86 -36.10 -19.53
C ASN A 113 13.96 -35.77 -18.51
N SER A 114 15.21 -35.96 -18.91
CA SER A 114 16.37 -35.65 -18.08
C SER A 114 16.50 -34.15 -17.82
N ALA A 115 16.11 -33.29 -18.78
CA ALA A 115 16.08 -31.84 -18.60
C ALA A 115 15.06 -31.41 -17.53
N VAL A 116 13.86 -32.01 -17.52
CA VAL A 116 12.85 -31.75 -16.49
C VAL A 116 13.33 -32.20 -15.11
N ASP A 117 13.94 -33.39 -15.01
CA ASP A 117 14.48 -33.91 -13.75
C ASP A 117 15.63 -33.04 -13.21
N TYR A 118 16.54 -32.60 -14.09
CA TYR A 118 17.62 -31.67 -13.75
C TYR A 118 17.09 -30.32 -13.26
N ALA A 119 16.09 -29.75 -13.94
CA ALA A 119 15.47 -28.48 -13.54
C ALA A 119 14.73 -28.59 -12.19
N LEU A 120 14.13 -29.74 -11.88
CA LEU A 120 13.52 -30.02 -10.58
C LEU A 120 14.55 -30.14 -9.46
N GLU A 121 15.65 -30.87 -9.68
CA GLU A 121 16.73 -31.03 -8.70
C GLU A 121 17.36 -29.68 -8.36
N ARG A 122 17.63 -28.84 -9.36
CA ARG A 122 18.21 -27.51 -9.15
C ARG A 122 17.31 -26.58 -8.34
N ARG A 123 15.98 -26.67 -8.50
CA ARG A 123 15.01 -25.95 -7.64
C ARG A 123 15.00 -26.48 -6.21
N LEU A 124 15.16 -27.79 -5.99
CA LEU A 124 15.25 -28.39 -4.66
C LEU A 124 16.55 -28.02 -3.94
N GLU A 125 17.66 -27.91 -4.66
CA GLU A 125 18.95 -27.46 -4.12
C GLU A 125 18.94 -25.98 -3.74
N GLY A 126 18.29 -25.13 -4.54
CA GLY A 126 18.02 -23.72 -4.19
C GLY A 126 17.24 -23.59 -2.88
N LYS A 127 16.25 -24.47 -2.65
CA LYS A 127 15.49 -24.54 -1.38
C LYS A 127 16.36 -25.04 -0.20
N LYS A 128 17.27 -26.01 -0.41
CA LYS A 128 18.17 -26.54 0.65
C LYS A 128 19.32 -25.59 1.03
N GLY A 129 19.83 -24.81 0.07
CA GLY A 129 20.90 -23.82 0.30
C GLY A 129 20.50 -22.68 1.24
N GLN A 130 19.21 -22.31 1.24
CA GLN A 130 18.66 -21.27 2.13
C GLN A 130 18.52 -21.74 3.59
N VAL A 131 18.25 -23.03 3.84
CA VAL A 131 18.06 -23.56 5.21
C VAL A 131 19.38 -23.66 5.99
N LYS A 132 20.51 -23.93 5.32
CA LYS A 132 21.80 -24.13 6.00
C LYS A 132 22.51 -22.85 6.43
N LYS A 133 22.21 -21.68 5.82
CA LYS A 133 22.83 -20.40 6.19
C LYS A 133 22.11 -19.65 7.32
N ALA A 134 20.93 -20.11 7.76
CA ALA A 134 20.14 -19.48 8.84
C ALA A 134 20.48 -19.97 10.26
N LEU A 135 21.31 -21.01 10.43
CA LEU A 135 21.70 -21.54 11.75
C LEU A 135 23.09 -21.05 12.20
N HIS A 136 23.21 -19.74 12.49
CA HIS A 136 24.27 -19.28 13.39
C HIS A 136 23.91 -17.98 14.13
N VAL A 137 22.96 -18.06 15.07
CA VAL A 137 22.85 -17.09 16.18
C VAL A 137 22.45 -17.84 17.46
N THR A 138 23.46 -18.05 18.31
CA THR A 138 23.47 -18.26 19.78
C THR A 138 22.22 -18.81 20.47
N GLY A 139 22.35 -20.04 20.97
CA GLY A 139 21.37 -20.71 21.82
C GLY A 139 21.40 -20.24 23.29
N CYS A 140 20.22 -20.32 23.91
CA CYS A 140 20.08 -20.40 25.36
C CYS A 140 19.34 -21.70 25.68
N ALA A 141 19.96 -22.53 26.51
CA ALA A 141 19.51 -23.87 26.85
C ALA A 141 18.42 -23.86 27.94
N SER A 142 17.38 -24.67 27.77
CA SER A 142 16.63 -25.23 28.89
C SER A 142 16.28 -26.69 28.60
N LYS A 143 16.78 -27.56 29.47
CA LYS A 143 16.49 -29.00 29.52
C LYS A 143 15.08 -29.20 30.04
N HIS A 144 14.32 -30.15 29.47
CA HIS A 144 13.27 -30.84 30.19
C HIS A 144 13.35 -32.34 29.91
N ASP A 145 13.59 -33.08 30.99
CA ASP A 145 13.50 -34.52 31.15
C ASP A 145 12.05 -35.00 31.01
N GLU A 146 11.88 -36.15 30.39
CA GLU A 146 10.64 -36.94 30.36
C GLU A 146 10.55 -37.93 31.53
N SER A 147 9.32 -38.40 31.77
CA SER A 147 8.90 -39.57 32.57
C SER A 147 8.72 -39.30 34.08
N GLN A 148 7.69 -39.79 34.81
CA GLN A 148 6.96 -41.06 34.73
C GLN A 148 5.53 -40.97 35.28
N ARG A 149 4.73 -41.99 34.90
CA ARG A 149 3.39 -42.37 35.39
C ARG A 149 3.38 -42.83 36.85
N SER A 150 2.28 -42.63 37.58
CA SER A 150 1.43 -43.69 38.18
C SER A 150 0.39 -43.15 39.19
N ASN A 151 -0.83 -43.72 39.12
CA ASN A 151 -1.84 -44.04 40.14
C ASN A 151 -2.12 -43.02 41.28
N THR A 152 -3.35 -42.74 41.70
CA THR A 152 -4.35 -43.69 42.23
C THR A 152 -5.68 -42.95 42.49
N GLU A 153 -6.75 -43.74 42.63
CA GLU A 153 -8.16 -43.45 42.92
C GLU A 153 -8.44 -42.50 44.10
N ALA A 154 -9.56 -41.76 44.05
CA ALA A 154 -10.64 -41.82 45.06
C ALA A 154 -11.77 -40.82 44.73
N ALA A 155 -13.00 -41.34 44.74
CA ALA A 155 -14.25 -40.61 44.65
C ALA A 155 -14.68 -40.06 46.02
N THR A 156 -15.37 -38.91 46.03
CA THR A 156 -16.52 -38.65 46.94
C THR A 156 -17.42 -37.57 46.37
N ASN A 157 -18.70 -37.92 46.23
CA ASN A 157 -19.83 -37.02 46.04
C ASN A 157 -20.05 -36.16 47.30
N ASP A 158 -20.62 -34.97 47.13
CA ASP A 158 -21.65 -34.50 48.06
C ASP A 158 -22.64 -33.55 47.37
N VAL A 159 -23.91 -33.83 47.62
CA VAL A 159 -25.11 -33.14 47.16
C VAL A 159 -25.79 -32.56 48.38
N SER A 160 -26.24 -31.31 48.34
CA SER A 160 -27.33 -30.86 49.22
C SER A 160 -28.12 -29.71 48.61
N GLU A 161 -29.40 -30.00 48.34
CA GLU A 161 -30.49 -29.06 48.05
C GLU A 161 -30.91 -28.27 49.29
N ALA A 162 -31.47 -27.07 49.09
CA ALA A 162 -32.47 -26.48 49.98
C ALA A 162 -33.40 -25.52 49.22
N GLN A 163 -34.71 -25.66 49.44
CA GLN A 163 -35.82 -25.00 48.76
C GLN A 163 -36.40 -23.79 49.52
N GLY A 164 -36.80 -22.72 48.78
CA GLY A 164 -37.94 -21.79 49.00
C GLY A 164 -37.97 -20.82 50.21
N PRO A 165 -38.85 -19.77 50.25
CA PRO A 165 -40.03 -19.53 49.40
C PRO A 165 -40.22 -18.06 48.85
N SER A 166 -41.33 -17.92 48.11
CA SER A 166 -41.88 -16.86 47.22
C SER A 166 -42.13 -15.43 47.73
N THR A 167 -42.11 -14.43 46.82
CA THR A 167 -43.16 -13.38 46.74
C THR A 167 -43.25 -12.63 45.38
N LEU A 168 -44.46 -12.70 44.82
CA LEU A 168 -45.22 -11.90 43.83
C LEU A 168 -44.62 -10.68 43.04
N ALA A 169 -44.72 -10.81 41.71
CA ALA A 169 -45.24 -9.85 40.70
C ALA A 169 -44.60 -8.46 40.50
N LEU A 170 -44.06 -8.22 39.29
CA LEU A 170 -44.63 -7.26 38.33
C LEU A 170 -44.05 -7.51 36.92
N GLY A 171 -44.93 -7.64 35.92
CA GLY A 171 -44.53 -7.85 34.54
C GLY A 171 -43.92 -6.62 33.90
N THR A 172 -42.80 -6.80 33.21
CA THR A 172 -42.45 -5.99 32.04
C THR A 172 -41.73 -6.90 31.06
N SER A 173 -42.40 -7.15 29.93
CA SER A 173 -41.90 -7.97 28.83
C SER A 173 -40.62 -7.35 28.25
N ALA A 174 -39.48 -7.84 28.69
CA ALA A 174 -38.18 -7.53 28.09
C ALA A 174 -37.92 -8.52 26.96
N ASN A 175 -38.37 -8.16 25.76
CA ASN A 175 -38.13 -8.95 24.56
C ASN A 175 -36.92 -8.38 23.80
N ALA A 176 -35.70 -8.84 24.13
CA ALA A 176 -34.50 -8.72 23.28
C ALA A 176 -33.40 -9.73 23.72
N PRO A 177 -32.64 -10.34 22.79
CA PRO A 177 -33.15 -11.12 21.68
C PRO A 177 -32.39 -12.46 21.46
N LYS A 178 -33.09 -13.48 20.94
CA LYS A 178 -32.54 -14.76 20.44
C LYS A 178 -31.44 -14.64 19.35
N LYS A 179 -31.14 -13.42 18.85
CA LYS A 179 -30.14 -13.15 17.80
C LYS A 179 -28.69 -13.19 18.30
N SER A 180 -28.39 -12.71 19.52
CA SER A 180 -26.99 -12.69 20.01
C SER A 180 -26.44 -14.09 20.21
N THR A 181 -27.28 -15.02 20.68
CA THR A 181 -26.93 -16.43 20.89
C THR A 181 -26.64 -17.17 19.57
N LYS A 182 -27.32 -16.80 18.48
CA LYS A 182 -27.11 -17.39 17.15
C LYS A 182 -25.81 -16.89 16.50
N ARG A 183 -25.47 -15.61 16.68
CA ARG A 183 -24.20 -15.03 16.23
C ARG A 183 -23.01 -15.62 16.98
N ALA A 184 -23.11 -15.75 18.31
CA ALA A 184 -22.06 -16.36 19.14
C ALA A 184 -21.76 -17.81 18.70
N LYS A 185 -22.79 -18.63 18.47
CA LYS A 185 -22.63 -19.98 17.92
C LYS A 185 -22.06 -20.01 16.50
N GLY A 186 -22.37 -19.01 15.67
CA GLY A 186 -21.82 -18.89 14.32
C GLY A 186 -20.36 -18.45 14.28
N LEU A 187 -19.86 -17.82 15.35
CA LEU A 187 -18.49 -17.36 15.51
C LEU A 187 -17.58 -18.44 16.16
N GLU A 188 -18.20 -19.43 16.81
CA GLU A 188 -17.53 -20.49 17.55
C GLU A 188 -16.74 -21.39 16.58
N GLY A 189 -15.41 -21.43 16.73
CA GLY A 189 -14.51 -22.19 15.86
C GLY A 189 -14.07 -21.49 14.57
N LEU A 190 -14.60 -20.30 14.25
CA LEU A 190 -14.14 -19.51 13.11
C LEU A 190 -12.94 -18.64 13.50
N MET A 191 -11.78 -18.99 12.98
CA MET A 191 -10.54 -18.23 13.14
C MET A 191 -10.00 -17.80 11.77
N PRO A 192 -9.18 -16.75 11.71
CA PRO A 192 -8.43 -16.44 10.50
C PRO A 192 -7.62 -17.66 10.08
N ASP A 193 -7.53 -17.89 8.77
CA ASP A 193 -6.68 -18.92 8.21
C ASP A 193 -5.21 -18.61 8.54
N ALA A 194 -4.66 -19.36 9.49
CA ALA A 194 -3.30 -19.18 9.98
C ALA A 194 -2.23 -19.67 8.97
N SER A 195 -2.62 -20.44 7.95
CA SER A 195 -1.68 -20.98 6.97
C SER A 195 -1.22 -19.93 5.97
N LYS A 196 -2.12 -19.03 5.56
CA LYS A 196 -1.84 -17.92 4.63
C LYS A 196 -2.51 -16.63 5.11
N PRO A 197 -1.88 -15.86 6.02
CA PRO A 197 -2.42 -14.58 6.45
C PRO A 197 -2.48 -13.55 5.30
N ASP A 198 -3.50 -12.69 5.35
CA ASP A 198 -3.69 -11.60 4.38
C ASP A 198 -2.84 -10.38 4.75
N CYS A 199 -2.23 -9.77 3.72
CA CYS A 199 -1.48 -8.53 3.82
C CYS A 199 -1.86 -7.61 2.65
N THR A 200 -2.24 -6.37 2.97
CA THR A 200 -2.50 -5.35 1.95
C THR A 200 -1.25 -4.47 1.78
N PHE A 201 -0.78 -4.33 0.55
CA PHE A 201 0.31 -3.44 0.17
C PHE A 201 -0.21 -2.28 -0.66
N VAL A 202 0.35 -1.09 -0.44
CA VAL A 202 0.24 0.03 -1.37
C VAL A 202 1.54 0.18 -2.14
N ILE A 203 1.48 0.37 -3.46
CA ILE A 203 2.65 0.74 -4.25
C ILE A 203 2.79 2.26 -4.23
N ALA A 204 3.97 2.76 -3.89
CA ALA A 204 4.29 4.18 -3.83
C ALA A 204 5.58 4.46 -4.60
N GLY A 205 5.73 5.66 -5.15
CA GLY A 205 6.90 6.03 -5.94
C GLY A 205 6.61 7.17 -6.91
N HIS A 206 7.66 7.88 -7.30
CA HIS A 206 7.59 9.01 -8.23
C HIS A 206 6.90 8.66 -9.56
N VAL A 207 6.51 9.67 -10.33
CA VAL A 207 6.11 9.50 -11.74
C VAL A 207 7.26 8.81 -12.49
N ASP A 208 6.93 7.94 -13.43
CA ASP A 208 7.91 7.16 -14.22
C ASP A 208 8.86 6.22 -13.46
N SER A 209 8.62 5.98 -12.18
CA SER A 209 9.31 4.91 -11.43
C SER A 209 8.91 3.49 -11.89
N GLY A 210 7.88 3.36 -12.73
CA GLY A 210 7.42 2.08 -13.28
C GLY A 210 6.61 1.23 -12.29
N LYS A 211 5.79 1.85 -11.44
CA LYS A 211 4.90 1.19 -10.46
C LYS A 211 3.97 0.16 -11.12
N SER A 212 3.10 0.64 -12.00
CA SER A 212 2.08 -0.16 -12.70
C SER A 212 2.72 -1.17 -13.65
N THR A 213 3.82 -0.81 -14.32
CA THR A 213 4.60 -1.73 -15.16
C THR A 213 5.15 -2.90 -14.35
N THR A 214 5.76 -2.62 -13.19
CA THR A 214 6.33 -3.67 -12.32
C THR A 214 5.24 -4.59 -11.79
N LEU A 215 4.10 -4.03 -11.37
CA LEU A 215 2.97 -4.82 -10.89
C LEU A 215 2.33 -5.65 -12.00
N GLY A 216 2.09 -5.06 -13.18
CA GLY A 216 1.52 -5.76 -14.33
C GLY A 216 2.38 -6.94 -14.78
N HIS A 217 3.71 -6.74 -14.85
CA HIS A 217 4.62 -7.83 -15.19
C HIS A 217 4.68 -8.88 -14.07
N LEU A 218 4.66 -8.48 -12.79
CA LEU A 218 4.57 -9.45 -11.68
C LEU A 218 3.30 -10.31 -11.79
N LEU A 219 2.16 -9.74 -12.14
CA LEU A 219 0.90 -10.48 -12.31
C LEU A 219 0.96 -11.47 -13.49
N LEU A 220 1.63 -11.10 -14.58
CA LEU A 220 1.91 -12.01 -15.68
C LEU A 220 2.77 -13.20 -15.21
N LEU A 221 3.88 -12.94 -14.52
CA LEU A 221 4.79 -14.00 -14.03
C LEU A 221 4.12 -14.94 -13.01
N LEU A 222 3.15 -14.43 -12.26
CA LEU A 222 2.33 -15.23 -11.34
C LEU A 222 1.18 -15.98 -12.03
N GLY A 223 1.04 -15.85 -13.36
CA GLY A 223 -0.02 -16.49 -14.15
C GLY A 223 -1.42 -15.96 -13.85
N LYS A 224 -1.53 -14.74 -13.30
CA LYS A 224 -2.82 -14.06 -13.05
C LYS A 224 -3.37 -13.38 -14.29
N VAL A 225 -2.48 -13.05 -15.22
CA VAL A 225 -2.77 -12.47 -16.53
C VAL A 225 -2.15 -13.37 -17.59
N SER A 226 -2.80 -13.48 -18.74
CA SER A 226 -2.29 -14.26 -19.87
C SER A 226 -1.36 -13.44 -20.76
N MET A 227 -0.43 -14.10 -21.47
CA MET A 227 0.37 -13.42 -22.50
C MET A 227 -0.51 -12.86 -23.63
N GLU A 228 -1.66 -13.50 -23.92
CA GLU A 228 -2.61 -13.01 -24.92
C GLU A 228 -3.16 -11.62 -24.55
N ASP A 229 -3.48 -11.39 -23.27
CA ASP A 229 -3.93 -10.09 -22.79
C ASP A 229 -2.83 -9.01 -22.94
N VAL A 230 -1.57 -9.39 -22.68
CA VAL A 230 -0.42 -8.49 -22.84
C VAL A 230 -0.20 -8.15 -24.31
N SER A 231 -0.23 -9.13 -25.21
CA SER A 231 -0.07 -8.92 -26.65
C SER A 231 -1.23 -8.10 -27.23
N ARG A 232 -2.47 -8.29 -26.75
CA ARG A 232 -3.59 -7.43 -27.13
C ARG A 232 -3.33 -5.98 -26.71
N ASN A 233 -2.93 -5.75 -25.47
CA ASN A 233 -2.61 -4.42 -24.98
C ASN A 233 -1.45 -3.79 -25.76
N GLU A 234 -0.43 -4.56 -26.12
CA GLU A 234 0.70 -4.11 -26.92
C GLU A 234 0.26 -3.64 -28.32
N GLN A 235 -0.63 -4.39 -28.98
CA GLN A 235 -1.21 -3.99 -30.28
C GLN A 235 -2.06 -2.71 -30.17
N GLU A 236 -2.90 -2.60 -29.14
CA GLU A 236 -3.70 -1.39 -28.88
C GLU A 236 -2.81 -0.18 -28.58
N ALA A 237 -1.73 -0.39 -27.82
CA ALA A 237 -0.81 0.67 -27.42
C ALA A 237 0.11 1.11 -28.57
N HIS A 238 0.46 0.20 -29.47
CA HIS A 238 1.22 0.53 -30.68
C HIS A 238 0.41 1.48 -31.59
N GLY A 239 -0.89 1.28 -31.71
CA GLY A 239 -1.78 2.22 -32.44
C GLY A 239 -1.90 3.62 -31.83
N THR A 240 -1.32 3.85 -30.65
CA THR A 240 -1.32 5.15 -29.94
C THR A 240 0.08 5.65 -29.59
N ASN A 241 1.15 5.12 -30.22
CA ASN A 241 2.56 5.44 -29.94
C ASN A 241 2.96 5.24 -28.46
N LYS A 242 2.35 4.27 -27.77
CA LYS A 242 2.61 3.95 -26.35
C LYS A 242 2.94 2.48 -26.11
N GLU A 243 3.60 1.83 -27.07
CA GLU A 243 3.91 0.39 -27.04
C GLU A 243 4.59 -0.10 -25.75
N SER A 244 5.38 0.76 -25.10
CA SER A 244 6.07 0.47 -23.84
C SER A 244 5.12 0.30 -22.63
N PHE A 245 3.83 0.60 -22.76
CA PHE A 245 2.84 0.56 -21.67
C PHE A 245 2.08 -0.77 -21.57
N LYS A 246 2.47 -1.81 -22.33
CA LYS A 246 1.76 -3.11 -22.40
C LYS A 246 1.41 -3.73 -21.04
N TYR A 247 2.32 -3.61 -20.05
CA TYR A 247 2.09 -4.12 -18.69
C TYR A 247 1.23 -3.18 -17.83
N ALA A 248 1.38 -1.86 -17.98
CA ALA A 248 0.63 -0.88 -17.18
C ALA A 248 -0.87 -0.93 -17.53
N TRP A 249 -1.21 -1.12 -18.81
CA TRP A 249 -2.59 -1.20 -19.30
C TRP A 249 -3.38 -2.43 -18.83
N LEU A 250 -2.73 -3.38 -18.16
CA LEU A 250 -3.40 -4.45 -17.43
C LEU A 250 -4.15 -3.94 -16.19
N LEU A 251 -3.67 -2.83 -15.62
CA LEU A 251 -4.20 -2.19 -14.42
C LEU A 251 -4.99 -0.92 -14.79
N ASP A 252 -4.43 -0.11 -15.69
CA ASP A 252 -5.02 1.13 -16.17
C ASP A 252 -6.11 0.81 -17.22
N GLN A 253 -7.34 0.64 -16.73
CA GLN A 253 -8.48 0.26 -17.58
C GLN A 253 -9.27 1.46 -18.09
N SER A 254 -9.16 2.63 -17.46
CA SER A 254 -9.90 3.80 -17.90
C SER A 254 -9.26 4.42 -19.16
N GLU A 255 -10.10 4.96 -20.04
CA GLU A 255 -9.63 5.64 -21.26
C GLU A 255 -8.77 6.86 -20.93
N GLU A 256 -9.10 7.57 -19.84
CA GLU A 256 -8.35 8.75 -19.38
C GLU A 256 -6.93 8.38 -18.91
N GLU A 257 -6.77 7.29 -18.16
CA GLU A 257 -5.45 6.78 -17.74
C GLU A 257 -4.61 6.36 -18.94
N ARG A 258 -5.19 5.58 -19.87
CA ARG A 258 -4.49 5.15 -21.09
C ARG A 258 -4.07 6.35 -21.95
N ARG A 259 -4.95 7.34 -22.11
CA ARG A 259 -4.68 8.57 -22.86
C ARG A 259 -3.59 9.41 -22.22
N ARG A 260 -3.58 9.58 -20.89
CA ARG A 260 -2.54 10.38 -20.20
C ARG A 260 -1.26 9.61 -19.91
N GLY A 261 -1.29 8.28 -19.90
CA GLY A 261 -0.15 7.44 -19.51
C GLY A 261 0.18 7.51 -18.02
N VAL A 262 -0.77 7.93 -17.18
CA VAL A 262 -0.60 8.01 -15.73
C VAL A 262 -1.79 7.37 -15.04
N THR A 263 -1.54 6.61 -13.98
CA THR A 263 -2.57 6.07 -13.10
C THR A 263 -3.27 7.21 -12.38
N ILE A 264 -4.61 7.22 -12.42
CA ILE A 264 -5.48 8.23 -11.81
C ILE A 264 -6.20 7.60 -10.63
N ASP A 265 -6.86 6.47 -10.89
CA ASP A 265 -7.60 5.71 -9.91
C ASP A 265 -6.76 4.55 -9.38
N SER A 266 -6.98 4.18 -8.13
CA SER A 266 -6.19 3.11 -7.55
C SER A 266 -6.70 1.74 -7.97
N GLY A 267 -5.93 1.06 -8.81
CA GLY A 267 -6.16 -0.34 -9.16
C GLY A 267 -5.96 -1.27 -7.96
N SER A 268 -6.74 -2.33 -7.88
CA SER A 268 -6.64 -3.34 -6.81
C SER A 268 -6.48 -4.72 -7.42
N GLN A 269 -5.44 -5.45 -7.02
CA GLN A 269 -5.17 -6.81 -7.49
C GLN A 269 -4.83 -7.75 -6.35
N CYS A 270 -5.20 -9.03 -6.50
CA CYS A 270 -4.97 -10.06 -5.48
C CYS A 270 -4.18 -11.22 -6.06
N PHE A 271 -3.19 -11.70 -5.32
CA PHE A 271 -2.47 -12.92 -5.64
C PHE A 271 -2.01 -13.65 -4.38
N GLU A 272 -1.56 -14.88 -4.56
CA GLU A 272 -1.06 -15.70 -3.46
C GLU A 272 0.44 -15.91 -3.61
N THR A 273 1.15 -15.88 -2.49
CA THR A 273 2.53 -16.32 -2.37
C THR A 273 2.56 -17.69 -1.69
N ALA A 274 3.77 -18.19 -1.40
CA ALA A 274 3.95 -19.45 -0.69
C ALA A 274 3.26 -19.44 0.68
N HIS A 275 3.40 -18.36 1.45
CA HIS A 275 2.93 -18.28 2.84
C HIS A 275 1.90 -17.17 3.08
N ARG A 276 1.48 -16.39 2.08
CA ARG A 276 0.55 -15.26 2.27
C ARG A 276 -0.44 -15.10 1.14
N ARG A 277 -1.53 -14.40 1.47
CA ARG A 277 -2.44 -13.79 0.49
C ARG A 277 -2.14 -12.31 0.41
N VAL A 278 -1.82 -11.83 -0.78
CA VAL A 278 -1.37 -10.46 -1.00
C VAL A 278 -2.45 -9.71 -1.75
N HIS A 279 -2.85 -8.57 -1.20
CA HIS A 279 -3.71 -7.59 -1.85
C HIS A 279 -2.87 -6.35 -2.16
N ILE A 280 -2.67 -6.03 -3.43
CA ILE A 280 -1.89 -4.86 -3.84
C ILE A 280 -2.81 -3.77 -4.36
N LEU A 281 -2.56 -2.56 -3.88
CA LEU A 281 -3.16 -1.32 -4.33
C LEU A 281 -2.13 -0.55 -5.15
N ASP A 282 -2.39 -0.38 -6.44
CA ASP A 282 -1.58 0.48 -7.30
C ASP A 282 -2.00 1.93 -7.06
N ALA A 283 -1.11 2.75 -6.49
CA ALA A 283 -1.44 4.13 -6.16
C ALA A 283 -0.84 5.09 -7.20
N PRO A 284 -1.55 6.19 -7.49
CA PRO A 284 -1.08 7.17 -8.46
C PRO A 284 0.20 7.86 -7.98
N GLY A 285 1.09 8.17 -8.92
CA GLY A 285 2.39 8.82 -8.64
C GLY A 285 2.43 10.33 -8.86
N HIS A 286 1.44 10.89 -9.55
CA HIS A 286 1.40 12.32 -9.87
C HIS A 286 1.01 13.16 -8.64
N LYS A 287 1.53 14.39 -8.55
CA LYS A 287 1.28 15.30 -7.41
C LYS A 287 -0.21 15.66 -7.28
N ASP A 288 -0.93 15.75 -8.38
CA ASP A 288 -2.36 16.09 -8.40
C ASP A 288 -3.24 15.01 -7.76
N TYR A 289 -2.78 13.76 -7.78
CA TYR A 289 -3.52 12.59 -7.30
C TYR A 289 -3.04 12.10 -5.92
N VAL A 290 -2.31 12.94 -5.17
CA VAL A 290 -1.82 12.61 -3.83
C VAL A 290 -2.97 12.26 -2.87
N LEU A 291 -4.14 12.89 -3.01
CA LEU A 291 -5.32 12.56 -2.19
C LEU A 291 -5.83 11.13 -2.44
N SER A 292 -5.83 10.70 -3.71
CA SER A 292 -6.18 9.34 -4.11
C SER A 292 -5.15 8.35 -3.57
N MET A 293 -3.86 8.66 -3.70
CA MET A 293 -2.77 7.85 -3.14
C MET A 293 -2.90 7.68 -1.61
N MET A 294 -3.21 8.76 -0.90
CA MET A 294 -3.40 8.72 0.55
C MET A 294 -4.60 7.85 0.94
N SER A 295 -5.71 7.95 0.22
CA SER A 295 -6.90 7.12 0.45
C SER A 295 -6.57 5.63 0.30
N SER A 296 -5.80 5.26 -0.72
CA SER A 296 -5.33 3.88 -0.93
C SER A 296 -4.33 3.44 0.14
N ALA A 297 -3.40 4.30 0.50
CA ALA A 297 -2.43 4.01 1.54
C ALA A 297 -3.08 3.82 2.94
N THR A 298 -4.24 4.42 3.21
CA THR A 298 -4.98 4.19 4.48
C THR A 298 -5.47 2.74 4.62
N GLN A 299 -5.61 2.03 3.50
CA GLN A 299 -6.05 0.64 3.46
C GLN A 299 -4.87 -0.34 3.55
N ALA A 300 -3.63 0.12 3.43
CA ALA A 300 -2.47 -0.76 3.38
C ALA A 300 -1.88 -1.04 4.75
N ASP A 301 -1.35 -2.25 4.92
CA ASP A 301 -0.58 -2.67 6.09
C ASP A 301 0.93 -2.43 5.89
N ALA A 302 1.38 -2.58 4.65
CA ALA A 302 2.77 -2.41 4.21
C ALA A 302 2.84 -1.59 2.92
N ALA A 303 4.02 -1.08 2.57
CA ALA A 303 4.24 -0.35 1.33
C ALA A 303 5.35 -0.97 0.49
N LEU A 304 5.14 -0.97 -0.82
CA LEU A 304 6.16 -1.23 -1.83
C LEU A 304 6.57 0.11 -2.43
N LEU A 305 7.75 0.60 -2.04
CA LEU A 305 8.34 1.82 -2.58
C LEU A 305 9.16 1.50 -3.83
N VAL A 306 8.71 1.98 -4.98
CA VAL A 306 9.41 1.82 -6.27
C VAL A 306 10.24 3.07 -6.54
N ILE A 307 11.54 2.89 -6.72
CA ILE A 307 12.54 3.94 -6.92
C ILE A 307 13.18 3.73 -8.28
N ASN A 308 13.28 4.79 -9.07
CA ASN A 308 13.94 4.74 -10.36
C ASN A 308 15.46 4.73 -10.21
N ALA A 309 16.17 3.85 -10.94
CA ALA A 309 17.62 3.75 -10.92
C ALA A 309 18.34 4.62 -11.96
N SER A 310 17.64 5.04 -13.03
CA SER A 310 18.22 5.81 -14.12
C SER A 310 18.96 7.04 -13.60
N THR A 311 20.06 7.38 -14.26
CA THR A 311 20.74 8.67 -14.05
C THR A 311 19.77 9.80 -14.39
N SER A 312 19.84 10.92 -13.66
CA SER A 312 18.93 12.07 -13.71
C SER A 312 17.53 11.81 -13.15
N GLU A 313 16.83 10.76 -13.59
CA GLU A 313 15.45 10.48 -13.14
C GLU A 313 15.40 10.16 -11.64
N PHE A 314 16.42 9.47 -11.11
CA PHE A 314 16.52 9.22 -9.67
C PHE A 314 16.67 10.52 -8.88
N GLU A 315 17.60 11.40 -9.30
CA GLU A 315 17.88 12.66 -8.62
C GLU A 315 16.63 13.56 -8.60
N THR A 316 15.92 13.67 -9.73
CA THR A 316 14.66 14.40 -9.85
C THR A 316 13.57 13.80 -8.97
N GLY A 317 13.35 12.48 -9.03
CA GLY A 317 12.32 11.81 -8.22
C GLY A 317 12.63 11.79 -6.72
N PHE A 318 13.91 11.81 -6.34
CA PHE A 318 14.35 11.90 -4.96
C PHE A 318 14.11 13.30 -4.39
N ALA A 319 14.39 14.35 -5.17
CA ALA A 319 14.09 15.72 -4.81
C ALA A 319 12.57 16.02 -4.81
N HIS A 320 11.85 15.48 -5.78
CA HIS A 320 10.45 15.77 -6.03
C HIS A 320 9.60 14.48 -5.96
N GLY A 321 8.85 14.28 -4.88
CA GLY A 321 7.85 13.20 -4.77
C GLY A 321 8.23 12.03 -3.88
N THR A 322 9.42 11.43 -3.99
CA THR A 322 9.79 10.27 -3.12
C THR A 322 9.72 10.63 -1.64
N ARG A 323 10.22 11.82 -1.28
CA ARG A 323 10.12 12.38 0.08
C ARG A 323 8.67 12.54 0.54
N ASP A 324 7.79 13.02 -0.33
CA ASP A 324 6.38 13.25 -0.02
C ASP A 324 5.62 11.94 0.16
N HIS A 325 5.86 10.95 -0.71
CA HIS A 325 5.32 9.60 -0.57
C HIS A 325 5.75 8.98 0.77
N LEU A 326 7.04 9.03 1.12
CA LEU A 326 7.52 8.51 2.39
C LEU A 326 6.92 9.22 3.60
N LEU A 327 6.71 10.52 3.49
CA LEU A 327 6.07 11.32 4.53
C LEU A 327 4.61 10.89 4.73
N VAL A 328 3.88 10.64 3.65
CA VAL A 328 2.52 10.09 3.66
C VAL A 328 2.49 8.71 4.32
N LEU A 329 3.35 7.79 3.88
CA LEU A 329 3.42 6.42 4.42
C LEU A 329 3.74 6.43 5.93
N LYS A 330 4.72 7.25 6.35
CA LYS A 330 5.08 7.42 7.76
C LYS A 330 3.91 7.97 8.58
N THR A 331 3.21 8.97 8.04
CA THR A 331 2.10 9.64 8.73
C THR A 331 0.92 8.71 8.88
N LEU A 332 0.56 7.95 7.85
CA LEU A 332 -0.48 6.91 7.91
C LEU A 332 -0.09 5.75 8.83
N GLY A 333 1.21 5.60 9.04
CA GLY A 333 1.71 4.65 9.99
C GLY A 333 1.92 3.27 9.44
N ILE A 334 2.29 3.18 8.17
CA ILE A 334 2.69 1.94 7.55
C ILE A 334 3.99 1.47 8.22
N GLY A 335 3.91 0.31 8.88
CA GLY A 335 4.98 -0.22 9.74
C GLY A 335 6.12 -0.89 8.98
N SER A 336 5.85 -1.35 7.75
CA SER A 336 6.75 -2.14 6.93
C SER A 336 6.86 -1.56 5.51
N ILE A 337 8.08 -1.30 5.05
CA ILE A 337 8.37 -0.75 3.72
C ILE A 337 9.38 -1.67 3.03
N ILE A 338 9.04 -2.10 1.82
CA ILE A 338 9.94 -2.80 0.88
C ILE A 338 10.38 -1.78 -0.17
N VAL A 339 11.66 -1.74 -0.50
CA VAL A 339 12.19 -0.85 -1.54
C VAL A 339 12.56 -1.66 -2.76
N ALA A 340 11.92 -1.36 -3.89
CA ALA A 340 12.28 -1.89 -5.20
C ALA A 340 13.01 -0.80 -6.00
N VAL A 341 14.29 -1.02 -6.30
CA VAL A 341 15.10 -0.14 -7.16
C VAL A 341 14.89 -0.62 -8.60
N ASN A 342 13.99 0.03 -9.31
CA ASN A 342 13.52 -0.32 -10.65
C ASN A 342 14.34 0.35 -11.76
N LYS A 343 14.13 -0.07 -13.01
CA LYS A 343 14.90 0.35 -14.20
C LYS A 343 16.40 0.05 -14.09
N MET A 344 16.80 -1.03 -13.42
CA MET A 344 18.22 -1.39 -13.32
C MET A 344 18.84 -1.74 -14.69
N ASP A 345 18.02 -2.09 -15.68
CA ASP A 345 18.39 -2.27 -17.08
C ASP A 345 18.97 -1.01 -17.72
N SER A 346 18.44 0.19 -17.42
CA SER A 346 18.95 1.45 -17.99
C SER A 346 20.37 1.80 -17.51
N VAL A 347 20.79 1.22 -16.38
CA VAL A 347 22.11 1.42 -15.78
C VAL A 347 22.96 0.16 -15.84
N ASN A 348 22.66 -0.76 -16.78
CA ASN A 348 23.38 -2.02 -17.00
C ASN A 348 23.60 -2.83 -15.72
N TYR A 349 22.60 -2.83 -14.84
CA TYR A 349 22.65 -3.54 -13.55
C TYR A 349 23.86 -3.17 -12.67
N SER A 350 24.31 -1.92 -12.74
CA SER A 350 25.48 -1.43 -12.00
C SER A 350 25.30 -1.52 -10.47
N LYS A 351 26.21 -2.25 -9.82
CA LYS A 351 26.29 -2.37 -8.36
C LYS A 351 26.53 -1.02 -7.68
N ASP A 352 27.38 -0.19 -8.28
CA ASP A 352 27.78 1.09 -7.69
C ASP A 352 26.60 2.06 -7.68
N ARG A 353 25.81 2.10 -8.77
CA ARG A 353 24.59 2.90 -8.83
C ARG A 353 23.56 2.45 -7.79
N TYR A 354 23.33 1.14 -7.67
CA TYR A 354 22.43 0.59 -6.66
C TYR A 354 22.87 0.95 -5.23
N ASN A 355 24.15 0.81 -4.91
CA ASN A 355 24.70 1.17 -3.59
C ASN A 355 24.55 2.66 -3.28
N TYR A 356 24.79 3.53 -4.27
CA TYR A 356 24.59 4.97 -4.16
C TYR A 356 23.13 5.30 -3.81
N ILE A 357 22.17 4.73 -4.54
CA ILE A 357 20.73 4.92 -4.30
C ILE A 357 20.35 4.48 -2.89
N ILE A 358 20.80 3.30 -2.45
CA ILE A 358 20.54 2.82 -1.08
C ILE A 358 21.10 3.78 -0.04
N GLN A 359 22.32 4.31 -0.25
CA GLN A 359 22.92 5.24 0.68
C GLN A 359 22.10 6.53 0.80
N GLN A 360 21.64 7.09 -0.32
CA GLN A 360 20.77 8.28 -0.30
C GLN A 360 19.43 8.00 0.38
N LEU A 361 18.81 6.85 0.10
CA LEU A 361 17.56 6.45 0.76
C LEU A 361 17.73 6.27 2.27
N LYS A 362 18.84 5.67 2.73
CA LYS A 362 19.14 5.54 4.16
C LYS A 362 19.28 6.90 4.84
N LEU A 363 19.91 7.87 4.19
CA LEU A 363 20.00 9.24 4.71
C LEU A 363 18.61 9.88 4.81
N LEU A 364 17.77 9.71 3.79
CA LEU A 364 16.40 10.22 3.78
C LEU A 364 15.53 9.56 4.87
N PHE A 365 15.62 8.24 5.05
CA PHE A 365 14.91 7.54 6.13
C PHE A 365 15.31 8.07 7.50
N LYS A 366 16.59 8.34 7.71
CA LYS A 366 17.09 8.93 8.96
C LYS A 366 16.56 10.36 9.16
N GLU A 367 16.56 11.18 8.12
CA GLU A 367 16.01 12.53 8.15
C GLU A 367 14.51 12.51 8.50
N LEU A 368 13.75 11.63 7.84
CA LEU A 368 12.33 11.42 8.07
C LEU A 368 12.06 10.63 9.35
N ARG A 369 13.06 10.21 10.13
CA ARG A 369 12.91 9.40 11.36
C ARG A 369 12.10 8.11 11.14
N ILE A 370 12.28 7.48 9.99
CA ILE A 370 11.79 6.13 9.72
C ILE A 370 12.84 5.18 10.29
N LYS A 371 12.40 4.24 11.14
CA LYS A 371 13.31 3.28 11.77
C LYS A 371 13.79 2.28 10.73
N GLU A 372 15.06 1.88 10.79
CA GLU A 372 15.59 0.82 9.92
C GLU A 372 14.83 -0.50 10.08
N SER A 373 14.28 -0.78 11.27
CA SER A 373 13.43 -1.96 11.52
C SER A 373 12.13 -1.99 10.72
N CYS A 374 11.68 -0.84 10.21
CA CYS A 374 10.51 -0.75 9.32
C CYS A 374 10.88 -1.12 7.88
N ILE A 375 12.16 -1.10 7.51
CA ILE A 375 12.60 -1.44 6.16
C ILE A 375 12.83 -2.96 6.10
N VAL A 376 12.00 -3.65 5.31
CA VAL A 376 12.06 -5.12 5.17
C VAL A 376 13.24 -5.54 4.31
N GLY A 377 13.54 -4.79 3.26
CA GLY A 377 14.64 -5.06 2.34
C GLY A 377 14.67 -4.13 1.14
N TYR A 378 15.76 -4.24 0.37
CA TYR A 378 16.00 -3.51 -0.88
C TYR A 378 16.21 -4.55 -1.99
N CYS A 379 15.49 -4.44 -3.10
CA CYS A 379 15.60 -5.36 -4.24
C CYS A 379 15.92 -4.58 -5.52
N PRO A 380 17.01 -4.88 -6.25
CA PRO A 380 17.22 -4.36 -7.59
C PRO A 380 16.32 -5.12 -8.56
N VAL A 381 15.42 -4.41 -9.24
CA VAL A 381 14.44 -4.99 -10.16
C VAL A 381 14.46 -4.29 -11.51
N SER A 382 13.92 -4.96 -12.52
CA SER A 382 13.52 -4.34 -13.77
C SER A 382 12.10 -4.78 -14.10
N GLY A 383 11.15 -3.85 -14.02
CA GLY A 383 9.75 -4.10 -14.31
C GLY A 383 9.50 -4.45 -15.79
N MET A 384 10.34 -3.98 -16.71
CA MET A 384 10.20 -4.30 -18.14
C MET A 384 10.75 -5.69 -18.48
N SER A 385 11.95 -6.01 -18.01
CA SER A 385 12.62 -7.28 -18.33
C SER A 385 12.28 -8.43 -17.37
N GLY A 386 11.59 -8.15 -16.26
CA GLY A 386 11.13 -9.17 -15.30
C GLY A 386 12.19 -9.59 -14.27
N VAL A 387 13.30 -8.88 -14.18
CA VAL A 387 14.46 -9.25 -13.37
C VAL A 387 14.19 -9.10 -11.88
N ASN A 388 14.50 -10.16 -11.12
CA ASN A 388 14.36 -10.24 -9.66
C ASN A 388 12.92 -10.02 -9.14
N LEU A 389 11.90 -10.16 -10.00
CA LEU A 389 10.49 -10.08 -9.61
C LEU A 389 10.04 -11.36 -8.89
N CYS A 390 10.04 -12.49 -9.60
CA CYS A 390 9.68 -13.80 -9.05
C CYS A 390 10.88 -14.68 -8.70
N GLU A 391 11.88 -14.72 -9.59
CA GLU A 391 13.10 -15.50 -9.41
C GLU A 391 14.32 -14.56 -9.45
N LEU A 392 15.39 -14.94 -8.75
CA LEU A 392 16.66 -14.21 -8.82
C LEU A 392 17.32 -14.47 -10.17
N MET A 393 17.96 -13.44 -10.73
CA MET A 393 18.72 -13.52 -11.97
C MET A 393 20.21 -13.23 -11.70
N PRO A 394 21.00 -14.25 -11.30
CA PRO A 394 22.41 -14.08 -10.99
C PRO A 394 23.26 -13.65 -12.19
N LEU A 395 22.81 -13.94 -13.42
CA LEU A 395 23.54 -13.56 -14.64
C LEU A 395 23.58 -12.04 -14.81
N GLN A 396 22.46 -11.35 -14.58
CA GLN A 396 22.37 -9.89 -14.70
C GLN A 396 22.79 -9.19 -13.41
N THR A 397 22.52 -9.80 -12.25
CA THR A 397 22.83 -9.22 -10.94
C THR A 397 23.68 -10.16 -10.07
N PRO A 398 24.91 -10.53 -10.51
CA PRO A 398 25.75 -11.51 -9.80
C PRO A 398 26.22 -11.03 -8.43
N TRP A 399 26.15 -9.72 -8.19
CA TRP A 399 26.56 -9.08 -6.95
C TRP A 399 25.44 -8.99 -5.90
N TYR A 400 24.21 -9.36 -6.25
CA TYR A 400 23.05 -9.26 -5.37
C TYR A 400 22.73 -10.63 -4.75
N ASP A 401 22.95 -10.74 -3.44
CA ASP A 401 22.69 -11.96 -2.65
C ASP A 401 21.37 -11.89 -1.86
N GLY A 402 20.52 -10.90 -2.13
CA GLY A 402 19.25 -10.71 -1.43
C GLY A 402 18.10 -11.54 -2.01
N PRO A 403 16.93 -11.56 -1.36
CA PRO A 403 15.72 -12.19 -1.89
C PRO A 403 15.15 -11.46 -3.11
N CYS A 404 14.37 -12.15 -3.94
CA CYS A 404 13.58 -11.53 -5.00
C CYS A 404 12.40 -10.73 -4.42
N LEU A 405 11.72 -9.95 -5.26
CA LEU A 405 10.62 -9.09 -4.82
C LEU A 405 9.45 -9.88 -4.21
N ILE A 406 9.06 -11.01 -4.82
CA ILE A 406 7.97 -11.85 -4.29
C ILE A 406 8.30 -12.44 -2.92
N ASP A 407 9.57 -12.82 -2.69
CA ASP A 407 10.05 -13.32 -1.40
C ASP A 407 10.01 -12.22 -0.32
N LEU A 408 10.32 -10.97 -0.68
CA LEU A 408 10.22 -9.83 0.24
C LEU A 408 8.76 -9.56 0.63
N LEU A 409 7.84 -9.63 -0.33
CA LEU A 409 6.40 -9.51 -0.08
C LEU A 409 5.91 -10.63 0.86
N ASP A 410 6.37 -11.86 0.64
CA ASP A 410 6.04 -13.03 1.45
C ASP A 410 6.65 -12.99 2.86
N ARG A 411 7.81 -12.35 3.05
CA ARG A 411 8.48 -12.23 4.37
C ARG A 411 8.06 -10.99 5.15
N CYS A 412 7.26 -10.11 4.56
CA CYS A 412 6.86 -8.85 5.20
C CYS A 412 6.17 -9.10 6.56
N PRO A 413 6.63 -8.47 7.65
CA PRO A 413 6.03 -8.67 8.96
C PRO A 413 4.65 -8.02 9.03
N LEU A 414 3.69 -8.76 9.57
CA LEU A 414 2.33 -8.29 9.81
C LEU A 414 2.16 -7.86 11.26
N GLU A 415 1.47 -6.74 11.46
CA GLU A 415 1.06 -6.30 12.79
C GLU A 415 -0.08 -7.19 13.35
N SER A 416 -0.22 -7.21 14.68
CA SER A 416 -1.29 -7.95 15.34
C SER A 416 -2.66 -7.39 14.98
N ARG A 417 -3.54 -8.23 14.43
CA ARG A 417 -4.91 -7.86 14.06
C ARG A 417 -5.83 -7.75 15.29
N LEU A 418 -6.79 -6.82 15.24
CA LEU A 418 -7.71 -6.51 16.34
C LEU A 418 -8.97 -7.38 16.31
N LEU A 419 -8.78 -8.70 16.40
CA LEU A 419 -9.86 -9.68 16.21
C LEU A 419 -10.93 -9.62 17.31
N GLU A 420 -10.55 -9.32 18.54
CA GLU A 420 -11.45 -9.28 19.71
C GLU A 420 -12.05 -7.90 19.96
N ALA A 421 -11.69 -6.91 19.16
CA ALA A 421 -12.26 -5.57 19.26
C ALA A 421 -13.66 -5.50 18.61
N PRO A 422 -14.47 -4.47 18.95
CA PRO A 422 -15.78 -4.27 18.31
C PRO A 422 -15.66 -4.15 16.79
N LEU A 423 -16.65 -4.66 16.05
CA LEU A 423 -16.61 -4.66 14.59
C LEU A 423 -16.60 -3.23 14.04
N ARG A 424 -15.59 -2.88 13.24
CA ARG A 424 -15.55 -1.64 12.45
C ARG A 424 -15.19 -1.93 11.00
N LEU A 425 -15.94 -1.34 10.10
CA LEU A 425 -15.75 -1.43 8.65
C LEU A 425 -15.51 -0.03 8.11
N SER A 426 -14.46 0.14 7.31
CA SER A 426 -14.27 1.35 6.51
C SER A 426 -14.84 1.10 5.12
N LEU A 427 -15.91 1.83 4.76
CA LEU A 427 -16.50 1.76 3.42
C LEU A 427 -15.59 2.48 2.43
N GLN A 428 -15.16 1.77 1.39
CA GLN A 428 -14.29 2.29 0.34
C GLN A 428 -15.11 2.73 -0.88
N ASP A 429 -16.07 1.90 -1.30
CA ASP A 429 -16.92 2.20 -2.45
C ASP A 429 -18.28 1.48 -2.38
N VAL A 430 -19.25 1.96 -3.16
CA VAL A 430 -20.61 1.42 -3.30
C VAL A 430 -20.96 1.30 -4.77
N GLN A 431 -21.14 0.08 -5.26
CA GLN A 431 -21.49 -0.17 -6.66
C GLN A 431 -22.72 -1.08 -6.74
N GLY A 432 -23.81 -0.55 -7.29
CA GLY A 432 -25.07 -1.28 -7.45
C GLY A 432 -25.61 -1.82 -6.12
N SER A 433 -25.45 -3.12 -5.89
CA SER A 433 -25.89 -3.83 -4.67
C SER A 433 -24.74 -4.42 -3.84
N SER A 434 -23.50 -4.05 -4.20
CA SER A 434 -22.26 -4.46 -3.53
C SER A 434 -21.63 -3.27 -2.80
N LEU A 435 -21.10 -3.53 -1.62
CA LEU A 435 -20.30 -2.60 -0.83
C LEU A 435 -18.87 -3.11 -0.76
N TYR A 436 -17.90 -2.28 -1.10
CA TYR A 436 -16.48 -2.58 -0.93
C TYR A 436 -15.99 -1.94 0.35
N ALA A 437 -15.49 -2.75 1.27
CA ALA A 437 -15.06 -2.29 2.58
C ALA A 437 -13.80 -3.02 3.07
N LYS A 438 -13.06 -2.40 3.99
CA LYS A 438 -12.02 -3.06 4.77
C LYS A 438 -12.52 -3.32 6.18
N VAL A 439 -12.34 -4.53 6.70
CA VAL A 439 -12.59 -4.83 8.11
C VAL A 439 -11.43 -4.27 8.93
N GLU A 440 -11.64 -3.15 9.62
CA GLU A 440 -10.58 -2.52 10.42
C GLU A 440 -10.37 -3.25 11.76
N SER A 441 -11.45 -3.76 12.34
CA SER A 441 -11.42 -4.46 13.62
C SER A 441 -12.61 -5.38 13.79
N GLY A 442 -12.46 -6.37 14.68
CA GLY A 442 -13.48 -7.35 14.97
C GLY A 442 -13.66 -8.41 13.89
N LYS A 443 -14.86 -8.98 13.85
CA LYS A 443 -15.24 -10.11 12.99
C LYS A 443 -16.60 -9.82 12.35
N LEU A 444 -16.66 -9.93 11.04
CA LEU A 444 -17.86 -9.78 10.23
C LEU A 444 -18.42 -11.17 9.90
N LEU A 445 -19.71 -11.41 10.15
CA LEU A 445 -20.36 -12.67 9.80
C LEU A 445 -21.45 -12.48 8.76
N LYS A 446 -21.63 -13.51 7.92
CA LYS A 446 -22.79 -13.61 7.03
C LYS A 446 -24.09 -13.55 7.84
N GLY A 447 -25.03 -12.70 7.41
CA GLY A 447 -26.29 -12.46 8.11
C GLY A 447 -26.23 -11.39 9.21
N ASP A 448 -25.06 -10.80 9.48
CA ASP A 448 -24.96 -9.64 10.36
C ASP A 448 -25.76 -8.46 9.78
N THR A 449 -26.26 -7.60 10.65
CA THR A 449 -26.88 -6.33 10.26
C THR A 449 -25.95 -5.20 10.68
N LEU A 450 -25.46 -4.48 9.69
CA LEU A 450 -24.53 -3.37 9.82
C LEU A 450 -25.28 -2.06 9.92
N HIS A 451 -24.69 -1.12 10.64
CA HIS A 451 -25.14 0.24 10.77
C HIS A 451 -24.00 1.18 10.39
N PHE A 452 -24.22 1.95 9.32
CA PHE A 452 -23.24 2.88 8.77
C PHE A 452 -23.51 4.30 9.26
N VAL A 453 -22.45 4.91 9.79
CA VAL A 453 -22.42 6.30 10.24
C VAL A 453 -21.49 7.07 9.29
N PRO A 454 -21.83 8.30 8.87
CA PRO A 454 -22.87 9.18 9.42
C PRO A 454 -24.28 9.05 8.84
N CYS A 455 -24.49 8.27 7.80
CA CYS A 455 -25.74 8.27 7.03
C CYS A 455 -26.94 7.62 7.74
N ASP A 456 -26.70 6.95 8.87
CA ASP A 456 -27.71 6.20 9.64
C ASP A 456 -28.38 5.08 8.82
N VAL A 457 -27.67 4.52 7.85
CA VAL A 457 -28.16 3.47 6.95
C VAL A 457 -27.88 2.09 7.56
N LYS A 458 -28.89 1.21 7.51
CA LYS A 458 -28.79 -0.17 7.99
C LYS A 458 -28.71 -1.12 6.81
N VAL A 459 -27.73 -2.01 6.85
CA VAL A 459 -27.44 -2.95 5.76
C VAL A 459 -27.37 -4.37 6.30
N ALA A 460 -28.21 -5.27 5.79
CA ALA A 460 -28.11 -6.70 6.08
C ALA A 460 -27.08 -7.37 5.16
N VAL A 461 -26.12 -8.09 5.73
CA VAL A 461 -25.07 -8.82 5.01
C VAL A 461 -25.67 -10.10 4.44
N ARG A 462 -25.87 -10.18 3.12
CA ARG A 462 -26.35 -11.39 2.46
C ARG A 462 -25.20 -12.35 2.18
N GLN A 463 -24.10 -11.81 1.66
CA GLN A 463 -22.92 -12.57 1.25
C GLN A 463 -21.68 -11.74 1.49
N ILE A 464 -20.59 -12.42 1.86
CA ILE A 464 -19.26 -11.84 1.98
C ILE A 464 -18.41 -12.53 0.92
N VAL A 465 -17.83 -11.75 0.03
CA VAL A 465 -16.84 -12.21 -0.95
C VAL A 465 -15.49 -11.65 -0.50
N LYS A 466 -14.48 -12.51 -0.46
CA LYS A 466 -13.12 -12.13 -0.11
C LYS A 466 -12.29 -12.10 -1.40
N PRO A 467 -11.89 -10.92 -1.91
CA PRO A 467 -11.15 -10.81 -3.16
C PRO A 467 -9.87 -11.65 -3.16
N THR A 468 -9.18 -11.74 -2.03
CA THR A 468 -7.92 -12.50 -1.91
C THR A 468 -8.09 -14.01 -2.03
N VAL A 469 -9.29 -14.55 -1.81
CA VAL A 469 -9.62 -15.98 -1.97
C VAL A 469 -10.47 -16.21 -3.24
N GLY A 470 -10.92 -15.15 -3.90
CA GLY A 470 -11.76 -15.22 -5.11
C GLY A 470 -13.12 -15.89 -4.88
N GLY A 471 -13.62 -15.89 -3.64
CA GLY A 471 -14.76 -16.73 -3.26
C GLY A 471 -15.60 -16.21 -2.10
N VAL A 472 -16.72 -16.89 -1.90
CA VAL A 472 -17.70 -16.59 -0.86
C VAL A 472 -17.26 -17.19 0.47
N VAL A 473 -17.24 -16.37 1.51
CA VAL A 473 -16.85 -16.77 2.88
C VAL A 473 -17.99 -16.58 3.87
N GLN A 474 -17.97 -17.35 4.96
CA GLN A 474 -18.95 -17.22 6.06
C GLN A 474 -18.61 -16.07 7.00
N ALA A 475 -17.32 -15.76 7.14
CA ALA A 475 -16.79 -14.73 8.01
C ALA A 475 -15.63 -14.01 7.33
N ALA A 476 -15.44 -12.76 7.72
CA ALA A 476 -14.23 -12.00 7.44
C ALA A 476 -13.69 -11.37 8.74
N PHE A 477 -12.38 -11.16 8.76
CA PHE A 477 -11.63 -10.79 9.95
C PHE A 477 -10.90 -9.46 9.77
N ALA A 478 -10.52 -8.84 10.89
CA ALA A 478 -9.75 -7.59 10.88
C ALA A 478 -8.49 -7.68 10.00
N GLY A 479 -8.31 -6.68 9.15
CA GLY A 479 -7.26 -6.59 8.13
C GLY A 479 -7.71 -7.00 6.72
N GLU A 480 -8.84 -7.69 6.58
CA GLU A 480 -9.25 -8.25 5.29
C GLU A 480 -10.09 -7.26 4.46
N PRO A 481 -9.78 -7.09 3.15
CA PRO A 481 -10.69 -6.45 2.20
C PRO A 481 -11.88 -7.37 1.92
N VAL A 482 -13.08 -6.82 1.83
CA VAL A 482 -14.31 -7.56 1.60
C VAL A 482 -15.23 -6.84 0.63
N GLU A 483 -15.89 -7.63 -0.20
CA GLU A 483 -17.08 -7.21 -0.95
C GLU A 483 -18.31 -7.80 -0.26
N ILE A 484 -19.27 -6.95 0.08
CA ILE A 484 -20.50 -7.31 0.77
C ILE A 484 -21.67 -7.14 -0.19
N SER A 485 -22.30 -8.24 -0.57
CA SER A 485 -23.55 -8.20 -1.33
C SER A 485 -24.74 -8.06 -0.38
N THR A 486 -25.71 -7.25 -0.75
CA THR A 486 -26.90 -6.95 0.06
C THR A 486 -28.12 -6.62 -0.79
N ASN A 487 -29.31 -6.86 -0.24
CA ASN A 487 -30.58 -6.44 -0.82
C ASN A 487 -31.13 -5.16 -0.12
N SER A 488 -30.34 -4.57 0.78
CA SER A 488 -30.76 -3.39 1.55
C SER A 488 -30.68 -2.14 0.68
N ASN A 489 -31.42 -1.10 1.05
CA ASN A 489 -31.28 0.19 0.37
C ASN A 489 -29.91 0.82 0.72
N LEU A 490 -29.12 1.14 -0.29
CA LEU A 490 -27.79 1.76 -0.16
C LEU A 490 -27.79 3.25 -0.44
N VAL A 491 -28.95 3.84 -0.72
CA VAL A 491 -29.08 5.29 -0.98
C VAL A 491 -28.54 6.08 0.20
N GLY A 492 -27.64 7.01 -0.11
CA GLY A 492 -27.00 7.90 0.84
C GLY A 492 -25.71 7.37 1.45
N LEU A 493 -25.30 6.12 1.19
CA LEU A 493 -23.95 5.67 1.52
C LEU A 493 -22.92 6.29 0.57
N TYR A 494 -21.76 6.61 1.10
CA TYR A 494 -20.64 7.17 0.35
C TYR A 494 -19.29 6.70 0.93
N PRO A 495 -18.21 6.71 0.13
CA PRO A 495 -16.85 6.40 0.60
C PRO A 495 -16.48 7.13 1.89
N GLY A 496 -15.95 6.40 2.86
CA GLY A 496 -15.59 6.94 4.18
C GLY A 496 -16.66 6.80 5.27
N CYS A 497 -17.85 6.28 4.94
CA CYS A 497 -18.80 5.82 5.96
C CYS A 497 -18.18 4.69 6.79
N VAL A 498 -18.42 4.71 8.10
CA VAL A 498 -17.93 3.69 9.03
C VAL A 498 -19.08 2.78 9.44
N GLY A 499 -18.95 1.50 9.11
CA GLY A 499 -19.89 0.44 9.49
C GLY A 499 -19.59 -0.13 10.88
N SER A 500 -20.63 -0.43 11.65
CA SER A 500 -20.55 -1.13 12.93
C SER A 500 -21.69 -2.14 13.06
N LEU A 501 -21.58 -3.08 14.00
CA LEU A 501 -22.67 -4.02 14.26
C LEU A 501 -23.89 -3.29 14.82
N GLN A 502 -25.09 -3.61 14.34
CA GLN A 502 -26.33 -3.05 14.88
C GLN A 502 -26.49 -3.42 16.36
N GLY A 503 -26.63 -2.40 17.22
CA GLY A 503 -26.84 -2.56 18.67
C GLY A 503 -25.54 -2.53 19.49
N GLU A 504 -24.37 -2.52 18.86
CA GLU A 504 -23.13 -2.12 19.54
C GLU A 504 -23.07 -0.60 19.73
N SER A 505 -22.13 -0.15 20.56
CA SER A 505 -21.84 1.28 20.72
C SER A 505 -21.47 1.88 19.35
N ALA A 506 -22.44 2.56 18.72
CA ALA A 506 -22.25 3.17 17.42
C ALA A 506 -21.11 4.20 17.44
N CYS A 507 -20.33 4.23 16.36
CA CYS A 507 -19.39 5.33 16.12
C CYS A 507 -20.16 6.65 16.15
N ARG A 508 -19.65 7.67 16.85
CA ARG A 508 -20.39 8.94 16.94
C ARG A 508 -19.95 9.90 15.85
N ALA A 509 -20.80 10.22 14.90
CA ALA A 509 -20.51 11.30 13.95
C ALA A 509 -20.40 12.66 14.66
N ALA A 510 -19.36 13.44 14.33
CA ALA A 510 -19.20 14.82 14.74
C ALA A 510 -18.65 15.68 13.60
N ARG A 511 -19.17 16.90 13.46
CA ARG A 511 -18.66 17.92 12.52
C ARG A 511 -17.58 18.81 13.14
N ARG A 512 -17.58 18.95 14.46
CA ARG A 512 -16.59 19.75 15.22
C ARG A 512 -15.78 18.85 16.14
N PHE A 513 -14.47 18.99 16.07
CA PHE A 513 -13.55 18.16 16.83
C PHE A 513 -12.24 18.89 17.11
N GLU A 514 -11.58 18.53 18.22
CA GLU A 514 -10.20 18.92 18.51
C GLU A 514 -9.26 17.84 17.98
N ALA A 515 -8.20 18.25 17.28
CA ALA A 515 -7.13 17.38 16.80
C ALA A 515 -5.76 17.91 17.26
N HIS A 516 -4.84 17.00 17.57
CA HIS A 516 -3.43 17.33 17.72
C HIS A 516 -2.79 17.30 16.33
N VAL A 517 -2.45 18.46 15.81
CA VAL A 517 -1.87 18.64 14.49
C VAL A 517 -0.36 18.80 14.63
N GLN A 518 0.40 18.13 13.77
CA GLN A 518 1.80 18.44 13.50
C GLN A 518 1.89 19.03 12.10
N THR A 519 2.45 20.24 11.98
CA THR A 519 2.72 20.85 10.68
C THR A 519 4.07 20.36 10.15
N PHE A 520 4.15 20.20 8.82
CA PHE A 520 5.39 19.83 8.17
C PHE A 520 6.34 21.04 8.05
N PRO A 521 7.66 20.82 7.95
CA PRO A 521 8.63 21.90 7.67
C PRO A 521 8.38 22.59 6.33
N THR A 522 7.82 21.87 5.36
CA THR A 522 7.47 22.35 4.02
C THR A 522 6.18 23.18 3.98
N LEU A 523 5.53 23.42 5.13
CA LEU A 523 4.33 24.24 5.19
C LEU A 523 4.68 25.69 4.83
N GLN A 524 4.24 26.15 3.65
CA GLN A 524 4.51 27.50 3.15
C GLN A 524 3.83 28.60 3.99
N LYS A 525 2.54 28.40 4.33
CA LYS A 525 1.75 29.39 5.08
C LYS A 525 1.37 28.85 6.46
N ALA A 526 1.63 29.65 7.48
CA ALA A 526 1.26 29.32 8.85
C ALA A 526 -0.25 29.10 8.98
N VAL A 527 -0.65 28.12 9.78
CA VAL A 527 -2.06 27.83 10.03
C VAL A 527 -2.64 28.92 10.92
N ILE A 528 -3.72 29.56 10.47
CA ILE A 528 -4.44 30.61 11.19
C ILE A 528 -5.92 30.22 11.38
N PRO A 529 -6.62 30.77 12.39
CA PRO A 529 -8.06 30.65 12.50
C PRO A 529 -8.75 31.13 11.22
N GLY A 530 -9.72 30.38 10.74
CA GLY A 530 -10.44 30.64 9.50
C GLY A 530 -9.84 30.00 8.26
N ALA A 531 -8.60 29.50 8.31
CA ALA A 531 -7.99 28.77 7.20
C ALA A 531 -8.73 27.46 6.89
N SER A 532 -8.84 27.13 5.61
CA SER A 532 -9.47 25.91 5.12
C SER A 532 -8.41 24.95 4.58
N PHE A 533 -8.62 23.66 4.80
CA PHE A 533 -7.74 22.58 4.36
C PHE A 533 -8.57 21.40 3.87
N MET A 534 -7.97 20.54 3.06
CA MET A 534 -8.54 19.24 2.75
C MET A 534 -8.04 18.21 3.76
N MET A 535 -8.98 17.43 4.29
CA MET A 535 -8.72 16.38 5.26
C MET A 535 -9.09 15.02 4.71
N VAL A 536 -8.12 14.12 4.73
CA VAL A 536 -8.28 12.70 4.37
C VAL A 536 -8.38 11.88 5.66
N ALA A 537 -9.41 11.05 5.75
CA ALA A 537 -9.64 10.11 6.84
C ALA A 537 -10.24 8.80 6.26
N HIS A 538 -9.44 7.73 6.21
CA HIS A 538 -9.77 6.54 5.42
C HIS A 538 -10.07 6.93 3.96
N ALA A 539 -11.19 6.48 3.39
CA ALA A 539 -11.66 6.90 2.07
C ALA A 539 -12.37 8.27 2.05
N LEU A 540 -12.58 8.92 3.20
CA LEU A 540 -13.24 10.23 3.25
C LEU A 540 -12.24 11.33 2.95
N THR A 541 -12.51 12.11 1.91
CA THR A 541 -11.84 13.39 1.67
C THR A 541 -12.86 14.52 1.86
N VAL A 542 -12.63 15.40 2.85
CA VAL A 542 -13.56 16.49 3.18
C VAL A 542 -12.81 17.80 3.46
N PRO A 543 -13.33 18.96 2.99
CA PRO A 543 -12.83 20.26 3.43
C PRO A 543 -13.13 20.50 4.92
N VAL A 544 -12.11 20.95 5.63
CA VAL A 544 -12.19 21.34 7.04
C VAL A 544 -11.71 22.76 7.24
N LYS A 545 -12.39 23.50 8.10
CA LYS A 545 -12.03 24.86 8.49
C LYS A 545 -11.47 24.88 9.91
N VAL A 546 -10.36 25.56 10.10
CA VAL A 546 -9.79 25.83 11.42
C VAL A 546 -10.69 26.84 12.13
N THR A 547 -11.33 26.44 13.21
CA THR A 547 -12.17 27.35 14.01
C THR A 547 -11.38 28.03 15.11
N LEU A 548 -10.51 27.28 15.79
CA LEU A 548 -9.75 27.78 16.94
C LEU A 548 -8.41 27.09 17.06
N LEU A 549 -7.37 27.85 17.37
CA LEU A 549 -6.06 27.33 17.78
C LEU A 549 -6.03 27.26 19.31
N VAL A 550 -6.17 26.07 19.88
CA VAL A 550 -6.35 25.86 21.31
C VAL A 550 -5.04 26.07 22.07
N SER A 551 -3.99 25.38 21.64
CA SER A 551 -2.66 25.50 22.25
C SER A 551 -1.57 25.05 21.29
N LYS A 552 -0.37 25.59 21.46
CA LYS A 552 0.83 25.23 20.70
C LYS A 552 1.82 24.57 21.66
N MET A 553 2.43 23.48 21.23
CA MET A 553 3.50 22.82 21.98
C MET A 553 4.80 23.61 21.84
N LYS A 554 5.47 23.87 22.95
CA LYS A 554 6.79 24.49 22.95
C LYS A 554 7.86 23.44 22.62
N PRO A 555 8.76 23.69 21.64
CA PRO A 555 9.81 22.74 21.27
C PRO A 555 10.81 22.45 22.40
N SER A 556 10.99 23.40 23.33
CA SER A 556 12.03 23.33 24.37
C SER A 556 11.73 22.35 25.51
N ASP A 557 10.47 22.26 25.93
CA ASP A 557 10.06 21.53 27.13
C ASP A 557 8.87 20.58 26.90
N GLY A 558 8.31 20.53 25.69
CA GLY A 558 7.13 19.73 25.35
C GLY A 558 5.84 20.21 26.05
N SER A 559 5.85 21.37 26.69
CA SER A 559 4.69 21.90 27.40
C SER A 559 3.72 22.60 26.43
N TRP A 560 2.42 22.52 26.75
CA TRP A 560 1.38 23.22 26.01
C TRP A 560 1.26 24.67 26.47
N SER A 561 1.21 25.61 25.52
CA SER A 561 1.00 27.03 25.80
C SER A 561 -0.36 27.27 26.47
N LYS A 562 -0.38 28.11 27.52
CA LYS A 562 -1.60 28.46 28.28
C LYS A 562 -2.28 29.76 27.81
N GLY A 563 -1.93 30.29 26.65
CA GLY A 563 -2.44 31.56 26.12
C GLY A 563 -2.96 31.44 24.69
N MET A 564 -3.54 32.54 24.18
CA MET A 564 -4.09 32.61 22.84
C MET A 564 -3.01 32.35 21.78
N VAL A 565 -3.23 31.35 20.92
CA VAL A 565 -2.34 31.02 19.81
C VAL A 565 -2.82 31.79 18.58
N LYS A 566 -2.00 32.70 18.06
CA LYS A 566 -2.34 33.49 16.86
C LYS A 566 -2.17 32.70 15.57
N CYS A 567 -1.10 31.91 15.47
CA CYS A 567 -0.79 31.08 14.31
C CYS A 567 0.04 29.85 14.72
N VAL A 568 -0.01 28.81 13.88
CA VAL A 568 0.86 27.62 13.99
C VAL A 568 1.83 27.63 12.79
N PRO A 569 3.13 27.89 13.00
CA PRO A 569 4.12 27.91 11.93
C PRO A 569 4.46 26.49 11.44
N ALA A 570 5.31 26.40 10.43
CA ALA A 570 5.88 25.14 9.94
C ALA A 570 6.63 24.36 11.05
N GLY A 571 6.61 23.02 10.97
CA GLY A 571 7.32 22.13 11.90
C GLY A 571 6.84 22.14 13.36
N ALA A 572 5.68 22.74 13.66
CA ALA A 572 5.16 22.90 15.00
C ALA A 572 4.03 21.91 15.32
N GLN A 573 3.84 21.64 16.61
CA GLN A 573 2.70 20.86 17.09
C GLN A 573 1.68 21.77 17.79
N ALA A 574 0.40 21.55 17.54
CA ALA A 574 -0.69 22.33 18.11
C ALA A 574 -1.94 21.48 18.34
N ILE A 575 -2.76 21.84 19.32
CA ILE A 575 -4.15 21.38 19.42
C ILE A 575 -5.01 22.40 18.68
N VAL A 576 -5.71 21.93 17.66
CA VAL A 576 -6.53 22.74 16.77
C VAL A 576 -7.95 22.23 16.79
N GLN A 577 -8.91 23.14 16.89
CA GLN A 577 -10.31 22.83 16.69
C GLN A 577 -10.65 23.01 15.22
N LEU A 578 -11.22 21.96 14.63
CA LEU A 578 -11.58 21.87 13.23
C LEU A 578 -13.10 21.70 13.10
N GLN A 579 -13.65 22.26 12.03
CA GLN A 579 -15.03 22.04 11.62
C GLN A 579 -15.05 21.52 10.18
N ALA A 580 -15.59 20.31 9.99
CA ALA A 580 -15.80 19.72 8.68
C ALA A 580 -17.00 20.35 7.96
N GLY A 581 -16.93 20.34 6.61
CA GLY A 581 -18.03 20.73 5.73
C GLY A 581 -19.30 19.88 5.92
N ALA A 582 -20.41 20.30 5.31
CA ALA A 582 -21.73 19.69 5.52
C ALA A 582 -21.77 18.19 5.18
N GLU A 583 -20.95 17.73 4.24
CA GLU A 583 -20.93 16.34 3.74
C GLU A 583 -19.96 15.41 4.49
N GLY A 584 -19.07 15.94 5.34
CA GLY A 584 -18.16 15.10 6.13
C GLY A 584 -18.51 15.10 7.61
N CYS A 585 -19.08 14.00 8.07
CA CYS A 585 -19.27 13.74 9.49
C CYS A 585 -18.28 12.66 9.93
N LEU A 586 -17.35 13.00 10.82
CA LEU A 586 -16.33 12.09 11.32
C LEU A 586 -16.87 11.22 12.45
N GLY A 587 -16.74 9.90 12.33
CA GLY A 587 -17.03 8.98 13.42
C GLY A 587 -15.98 9.03 14.53
N LYS A 588 -16.37 9.36 15.77
CA LYS A 588 -15.61 9.09 16.98
C LYS A 588 -15.61 7.58 17.22
N LEU A 589 -14.47 6.95 16.99
CA LEU A 589 -14.23 5.56 17.32
C LEU A 589 -13.95 5.45 18.83
N ARG A 590 -15.00 5.22 19.63
CA ARG A 590 -14.82 4.79 21.03
C ARG A 590 -14.50 3.30 21.06
N GLY A 591 -13.48 2.91 21.84
CA GLY A 591 -13.26 1.52 22.25
C GLY A 591 -12.28 0.69 21.43
N LEU A 592 -11.51 1.29 20.50
CA LEU A 592 -10.36 0.64 19.91
C LEU A 592 -9.09 1.12 20.63
N SER A 593 -8.53 0.25 21.47
CA SER A 593 -7.22 0.41 22.11
C SER A 593 -6.31 -0.78 21.77
N GLY A 594 -6.22 -1.07 20.48
CA GLY A 594 -5.07 -1.69 19.83
C GLY A 594 -5.08 -1.10 18.42
N THR A 595 -4.00 -0.72 17.78
CA THR A 595 -2.58 -0.83 18.06
C THR A 595 -1.95 0.47 17.58
N ARG A 596 -1.31 1.20 18.51
CA ARG A 596 -0.09 2.01 18.29
C ARG A 596 0.56 2.45 19.61
N ALA A 597 0.32 1.70 20.68
CA ALA A 597 1.05 1.82 21.94
C ALA A 597 1.02 0.46 22.64
N LEU A 598 2.19 -0.18 22.76
CA LEU A 598 2.41 -1.26 23.73
C LEU A 598 2.25 -0.68 25.14
N HIS A 599 1.38 -1.27 25.96
CA HIS A 599 1.29 -0.95 27.38
C HIS A 599 2.36 -1.76 28.14
N PRO A 600 3.28 -1.16 28.91
CA PRO A 600 4.15 -1.92 29.80
C PRO A 600 3.34 -2.34 31.02
N SER A 601 3.41 -3.63 31.36
CA SER A 601 2.98 -4.16 32.64
C SER A 601 3.90 -3.66 33.77
N ALA A 602 3.33 -3.59 34.96
CA ALA A 602 3.89 -2.92 36.12
C ALA A 602 5.25 -3.49 36.60
N GLY A 603 6.20 -2.59 36.85
CA GLY A 603 7.42 -2.88 37.61
C GLY A 603 8.09 -1.59 38.07
N ARG A 604 7.79 -1.13 39.30
CA ARG A 604 8.54 -0.05 39.94
C ARG A 604 9.97 -0.53 40.24
N ARG A 605 10.98 0.18 39.73
CA ARG A 605 12.19 0.57 40.46
C ARG A 605 13.04 1.55 39.63
N ASN A 606 13.20 2.75 40.19
CA ASN A 606 14.27 3.74 40.03
C ASN A 606 14.73 4.17 38.61
N GLY A 607 14.27 5.36 38.20
CA GLY A 607 15.15 6.44 37.73
C GLY A 607 15.76 6.35 36.32
N CYS A 608 14.96 6.61 35.28
CA CYS A 608 15.34 7.38 34.08
C CYS A 608 14.09 7.51 33.19
N TRP A 609 13.54 8.72 32.99
CA TRP A 609 12.44 8.94 32.07
C TRP A 609 12.98 9.48 30.75
N ARG A 610 12.93 8.67 29.69
CA ARG A 610 13.11 9.12 28.31
C ARG A 610 12.15 8.34 27.42
N ILE A 611 10.98 8.92 27.15
CA ILE A 611 10.05 8.49 26.09
C ILE A 611 9.38 9.76 25.55
N SER A 612 9.78 10.23 24.38
CA SER A 612 8.96 11.16 23.61
C SER A 612 9.39 11.10 22.16
N GLU A 613 8.64 10.36 21.33
CA GLU A 613 8.56 10.59 19.88
C GLU A 613 7.47 9.68 19.28
N GLU A 614 6.21 10.00 19.58
CA GLU A 614 5.04 9.45 18.89
C GLU A 614 3.98 10.55 18.80
N CYS A 615 3.49 10.84 17.59
CA CYS A 615 2.48 11.88 17.37
C CYS A 615 1.08 11.30 17.63
N HIS A 616 0.37 11.90 18.59
CA HIS A 616 -0.86 11.35 19.15
C HIS A 616 -2.05 12.30 18.91
N CYS A 617 -2.87 12.03 17.90
CA CYS A 617 -4.16 12.70 17.76
C CYS A 617 -5.15 12.22 18.84
N ARG A 618 -5.40 13.03 19.88
CA ARG A 618 -6.51 12.81 20.83
C ARG A 618 -7.74 13.59 20.36
N LEU A 619 -8.74 12.88 19.85
CA LEU A 619 -10.02 13.47 19.42
C LEU A 619 -10.93 13.77 20.62
N LYS A 620 -11.13 15.06 20.92
CA LYS A 620 -12.30 15.50 21.71
C LYS A 620 -13.40 15.94 20.76
N THR A 621 -14.60 15.43 21.00
CA THR A 621 -15.79 15.80 20.23
C THR A 621 -16.76 16.53 21.15
N THR A 622 -17.51 17.46 20.56
CA THR A 622 -18.64 18.13 21.21
C THR A 622 -19.86 17.21 21.19
N ASN A 623 -20.60 17.12 22.29
CA ASN A 623 -21.95 16.54 22.30
C ASN A 623 -22.92 17.48 21.55
N ASN A 624 -24.10 16.98 21.17
CA ASN A 624 -25.18 17.80 20.59
C ASN A 624 -25.57 18.98 21.50
N ASP A 625 -25.34 18.86 22.80
CA ASP A 625 -25.65 19.88 23.81
C ASP A 625 -24.48 20.87 24.06
N GLY A 626 -23.45 20.87 23.21
CA GLY A 626 -22.29 21.76 23.33
C GLY A 626 -21.28 21.39 24.43
N THR A 627 -21.51 20.30 25.17
CA THR A 627 -20.61 19.82 26.23
C THR A 627 -19.48 18.94 25.70
N TRP A 628 -18.27 19.10 26.25
CA TRP A 628 -17.07 18.36 25.83
C TRP A 628 -16.95 17.03 26.58
N SER A 629 -16.84 15.91 25.85
CA SER A 629 -16.61 14.58 26.45
C SER A 629 -15.20 14.06 26.13
N SER A 630 -14.37 13.98 27.17
CA SER A 630 -13.06 13.31 27.15
C SER A 630 -13.26 11.80 27.27
N ALA A 631 -12.83 11.05 26.25
CA ALA A 631 -12.67 9.60 26.33
C ALA A 631 -11.47 9.24 25.46
N ALA A 632 -10.50 8.51 26.02
CA ALA A 632 -9.35 8.00 25.28
C ALA A 632 -9.81 6.91 24.29
N GLY A 633 -9.46 7.05 23.01
CA GLY A 633 -9.79 6.04 21.99
C GLY A 633 -9.47 6.52 20.57
N LEU A 634 -8.75 5.66 19.84
CA LEU A 634 -8.26 5.66 18.46
C LEU A 634 -7.66 6.94 17.83
N ILE A 635 -6.48 6.75 17.25
CA ILE A 635 -5.71 7.70 16.43
C ILE A 635 -6.34 7.72 15.03
N VAL A 636 -6.98 8.83 14.65
CA VAL A 636 -7.28 9.14 13.26
C VAL A 636 -6.15 10.06 12.80
N PHE A 637 -5.37 9.64 11.82
CA PHE A 637 -4.39 10.51 11.18
C PHE A 637 -5.15 11.52 10.33
N PHE A 638 -4.98 12.80 10.64
CA PHE A 638 -5.59 13.89 9.91
C PHE A 638 -4.52 14.56 9.06
N PHE A 639 -4.81 14.69 7.78
CA PHE A 639 -4.06 15.59 6.92
C PHE A 639 -4.79 16.91 6.85
N LEU A 640 -4.05 18.00 6.91
CA LEU A 640 -4.55 19.33 6.58
C LEU A 640 -3.74 19.77 5.38
N ILE A 641 -4.22 19.45 4.19
CA ILE A 641 -3.59 19.86 2.95
C ILE A 641 -4.08 21.27 2.65
N THR A 642 -3.16 22.23 2.59
CA THR A 642 -3.49 23.59 2.15
C THR A 642 -4.01 23.52 0.72
N PRO A 643 -5.06 24.26 0.35
CA PRO A 643 -5.53 24.33 -1.03
C PRO A 643 -4.43 24.78 -2.02
N GLN A 644 -3.33 25.37 -1.56
CA GLN A 644 -2.19 25.75 -2.40
C GLN A 644 -1.27 24.60 -2.85
N ILE A 645 -1.47 23.37 -2.39
CA ILE A 645 -0.83 22.21 -3.07
C ILE A 645 -1.61 21.87 -4.36
N ILE A 646 -2.81 22.44 -4.52
CA ILE A 646 -3.65 22.39 -5.72
C ILE A 646 -3.82 23.83 -6.23
N THR A 647 -2.73 24.49 -6.61
CA THR A 647 -2.79 25.66 -7.49
C THR A 647 -2.33 25.25 -8.86
N ILE A 648 -3.32 24.95 -9.71
CA ILE A 648 -3.20 25.07 -11.16
C ILE A 648 -3.22 26.57 -11.46
N PRO A 649 -2.21 27.17 -12.12
CA PRO A 649 -2.40 28.44 -12.77
C PRO A 649 -3.10 28.14 -14.11
N TYR A 650 -4.41 28.30 -14.16
CA TYR A 650 -5.10 28.60 -15.41
C TYR A 650 -5.61 30.03 -15.28
N GLU A 651 -4.84 30.99 -15.80
CA GLU A 651 -5.41 32.26 -16.24
C GLU A 651 -5.82 32.07 -17.71
N TYR A 652 -7.12 32.22 -17.96
CA TYR A 652 -7.66 32.45 -19.28
C TYR A 652 -7.51 33.95 -19.58
N GLU A 653 -6.77 34.30 -20.63
CA GLU A 653 -7.21 35.27 -21.64
C GLU A 653 -7.07 34.63 -23.03
#